data_AF-A0A0S4WE65-F1
#
_entry.id   AF-A0A0S4WE65-F1
#
_cell.length_a   1.000
_cell.length_b   1.000
_cell.length_c   1.000
_cell.angle_alpha   90.00
_cell.angle_beta   90.00
_cell.angle_gamma   90.00
#
_symmetry.space_group_name_H-M   'P 1'
#
loop_
_entity.id
_entity.type
_entity.pdbx_description
1 polymer ?
#
loop_
_entity_poly.entity_id
_entity_poly.type
_entity_poly.pdbx_seq_one_letter_code
_entity_poly.pdbx_strand_id
1 'polypeptide(L)'
;MQIPAVREQIEAWHAVRRGRATDAQQQRIADQAPGFNTMPPQALMHFPRDEAVLAEAHEALQHRLDKLRAEVQGRGAPASKLEAEAGALSPDAVDLLTLYQMATSGGYQGRRIRAVPSADDKLYLPTIPMDGFARPAGDLLVGKPPYDKENLLPIGPERVGTAVHGDATGRFLDQCFAIQYSYTGFDDGSGLAADMLHSKGMLIIPPLGYWSAAHGHMDLACSTEDLKVLSRWKQGRDRDSVPARMLSTGSLRVKDILLPGRLGALPIPELRKRNMDTDGDDAFIYAGYPKLAAHIRRVMDDRSDRRGTEHSFKPPKTANPAFDSQGQYQAGRAREILAEQRGGQLVGVASNAATRFLSQPDELREAMATSMMFGTYDGIERRLRNGLRALLEGREPAPALQELQALAHQAIARAHLPEAHAVAVLLHTLTTQLGAAEAQPVPQLAADLAQRFSPLAEAWSAAADTPARIHAILDYYPVCRLSHEQFPKGQPGYVKGQPELTMRNLFTLAVKVGTDALKSDTGTELFTTLIQKCEAVERSFPGRVRYVPHTKQTAREFRNERFDPERAVATLERIPTLAAGVMQDAVSSLQQAGLLVARPAPAERLRTVSPEAMDRAAMVLNERAHTASAQITPLLQTNLRAWIGADLGADAARLAGLEHAVKSAGSLKDKLGYMIAAKQLPDLQNALSRVNDALRYSIVLPPDTFVAASRRILAGLEKHGHAMTARINHFSQPGTAFGALSVTLQAPSGDFLWEIQFHTEQTFELKARHHNLYKQAQQERHQGASSDAIRALLRPAWQDFRAVPVPAGCEEIDDWQQESVDTSPPSHPVREVQSAQPIAAYLRPLVRELGTQAHRMEARVSPKLQPLVQKHGGKLREDKPGNWRQFIFKKDRSIARKIALRQRANEHLTPEHAAARVRDTLRYEVILPAEGFGKAVDTILKTLGRHGLKAMRLKNAFMRPDTTYAGLNVNLRLADASAPGDFEIQFHTAHSLSTKLKMHRDYEKVRELPPADARIDGDEAGLDFNAERERRLKKMRDAAALVERPRGIETLIPFDLYQDA
;
A
#
# COMPACT_ATOMS: atom_id res chain seq x y z
N MET A 1 14.15 -35.55 26.80
CA MET A 1 13.29 -34.41 26.42
C MET A 1 11.87 -34.62 26.93
N GLN A 2 11.40 -33.75 27.84
CA GLN A 2 10.07 -33.84 28.45
C GLN A 2 9.00 -32.99 27.76
N ILE A 3 9.38 -32.07 26.86
CA ILE A 3 8.43 -31.23 26.11
C ILE A 3 7.82 -32.08 24.97
N PRO A 4 6.51 -32.40 24.98
CA PRO A 4 5.94 -33.39 24.05
C PRO A 4 6.13 -33.03 22.58
N ALA A 5 5.82 -31.79 22.19
CA ALA A 5 5.97 -31.32 20.81
C ALA A 5 7.41 -31.41 20.29
N VAL A 6 8.40 -31.19 21.17
CA VAL A 6 9.82 -31.28 20.80
C VAL A 6 10.27 -32.73 20.69
N ARG A 7 9.83 -33.59 21.61
CA ARG A 7 10.10 -35.02 21.58
C ARG A 7 9.59 -35.64 20.27
N GLU A 8 8.33 -35.37 19.91
CA GLU A 8 7.76 -35.88 18.66
C GLU A 8 8.55 -35.43 17.41
N GLN A 9 9.05 -34.20 17.40
CA GLN A 9 9.85 -33.68 16.29
C GLN A 9 11.21 -34.39 16.18
N ILE A 10 11.87 -34.63 17.32
CA ILE A 10 13.15 -35.35 17.38
C ILE A 10 12.97 -36.81 16.92
N GLU A 11 11.90 -37.47 17.37
CA GLU A 11 11.58 -38.84 16.98
C GLU A 11 11.31 -38.95 15.48
N ALA A 12 10.51 -38.05 14.92
CA ALA A 12 10.26 -37.98 13.47
C ALA A 12 11.56 -37.80 12.68
N TRP A 13 12.43 -36.88 13.11
CA TRP A 13 13.72 -36.64 12.44
C TRP A 13 14.63 -37.87 12.45
N HIS A 14 14.73 -38.57 13.59
CA HIS A 14 15.50 -39.82 13.66
C HIS A 14 14.89 -40.93 12.82
N ALA A 15 13.55 -41.05 12.78
CA ALA A 15 12.87 -42.04 11.96
C ALA A 15 13.13 -41.81 10.46
N VAL A 16 13.10 -40.56 10.00
CA VAL A 16 13.42 -40.19 8.60
C VAL A 16 14.87 -40.56 8.27
N ARG A 17 15.83 -40.21 9.12
CA ARG A 17 17.25 -40.54 8.89
C ARG A 17 17.56 -42.04 8.91
N ARG A 18 16.76 -42.84 9.62
CA ARG A 18 16.87 -44.31 9.66
C ARG A 18 16.10 -45.00 8.54
N GLY A 19 15.38 -44.26 7.69
CA GLY A 19 14.53 -44.82 6.64
C GLY A 19 13.32 -45.59 7.16
N ARG A 20 12.82 -45.25 8.36
CA ARG A 20 11.71 -45.93 9.05
C ARG A 20 10.57 -44.98 9.45
N ALA A 21 10.49 -43.80 8.84
CA ALA A 21 9.46 -42.82 9.14
C ALA A 21 8.12 -43.20 8.50
N THR A 22 7.03 -42.88 9.19
CA THR A 22 5.69 -42.88 8.60
C THR A 22 5.51 -41.69 7.65
N ASP A 23 4.51 -41.73 6.77
CA ASP A 23 4.20 -40.62 5.84
C ASP A 23 3.99 -39.29 6.59
N ALA A 24 3.29 -39.33 7.72
CA ALA A 24 3.07 -38.15 8.57
C ALA A 24 4.39 -37.60 9.16
N GLN A 25 5.33 -38.48 9.54
CA GLN A 25 6.66 -38.08 10.02
C GLN A 25 7.53 -37.55 8.88
N GLN A 26 7.47 -38.17 7.69
CA GLN A 26 8.15 -37.68 6.50
C GLN A 26 7.66 -36.29 6.11
N GLN A 27 6.35 -36.08 6.02
CA GLN A 27 5.77 -34.77 5.71
C GLN A 27 6.19 -33.71 6.73
N ARG A 28 6.11 -34.04 8.04
CA ARG A 28 6.50 -33.14 9.14
C ARG A 28 7.96 -32.66 9.04
N ILE A 29 8.87 -33.50 8.55
CA ILE A 29 10.28 -33.13 8.33
C ILE A 29 10.48 -32.43 6.98
N ALA A 30 9.78 -32.86 5.93
CA ALA A 30 9.83 -32.26 4.60
C ALA A 30 9.39 -30.78 4.62
N ASP A 31 8.34 -30.45 5.38
CA ASP A 31 7.86 -29.07 5.56
C ASP A 31 8.92 -28.14 6.18
N GLN A 32 9.93 -28.71 6.83
CA GLN A 32 11.04 -27.99 7.46
C GLN A 32 12.37 -28.14 6.70
N ALA A 33 12.36 -28.76 5.51
CA ALA A 33 13.54 -28.90 4.69
C ALA A 33 14.13 -27.52 4.34
N PRO A 34 15.45 -27.33 4.44
CA PRO A 34 16.05 -26.06 4.12
C PRO A 34 16.07 -25.87 2.60
N GLY A 35 15.29 -24.91 2.10
CA GLY A 35 15.37 -24.43 0.72
C GLY A 35 16.56 -23.49 0.49
N PHE A 36 16.78 -23.12 -0.78
CA PHE A 36 17.67 -22.02 -1.15
C PHE A 36 16.92 -20.69 -1.08
N ASN A 37 17.66 -19.58 -1.04
CA ASN A 37 17.11 -18.23 -1.06
C ASN A 37 17.78 -17.45 -2.18
N THR A 38 17.00 -16.73 -2.97
CA THR A 38 17.56 -15.83 -3.98
C THR A 38 17.95 -14.50 -3.33
N MET A 39 18.96 -13.84 -3.91
CA MET A 39 19.33 -12.50 -3.43
C MET A 39 18.28 -11.48 -3.85
N PRO A 40 17.60 -10.81 -2.91
CA PRO A 40 16.56 -9.88 -3.29
C PRO A 40 17.18 -8.58 -3.84
N PRO A 41 16.53 -7.91 -4.82
CA PRO A 41 17.02 -6.64 -5.37
C PRO A 41 17.26 -5.56 -4.31
N GLN A 42 16.49 -5.56 -3.21
CA GLN A 42 16.70 -4.59 -2.13
C GLN A 42 18.06 -4.75 -1.44
N ALA A 43 18.67 -5.94 -1.47
CA ALA A 43 20.01 -6.12 -0.92
C ALA A 43 21.06 -5.42 -1.80
N LEU A 44 20.88 -5.45 -3.12
CA LEU A 44 21.83 -4.93 -4.10
C LEU A 44 21.60 -3.44 -4.44
N MET A 45 20.41 -2.90 -4.22
CA MET A 45 20.07 -1.52 -4.63
C MET A 45 20.89 -0.43 -3.90
N HIS A 46 21.56 -0.78 -2.80
CA HIS A 46 22.38 0.15 -2.03
C HIS A 46 23.77 0.37 -2.62
N PHE A 47 24.21 -0.48 -3.55
CA PHE A 47 25.55 -0.46 -4.13
C PHE A 47 25.49 0.03 -5.58
N PRO A 48 26.50 0.80 -6.03
CA PRO A 48 26.60 1.22 -7.43
C PRO A 48 26.88 0.02 -8.33
N ARG A 49 26.63 0.16 -9.63
CA ARG A 49 27.05 -0.82 -10.64
C ARG A 49 28.56 -1.05 -10.59
N ASP A 50 28.98 -2.28 -10.89
CA ASP A 50 30.38 -2.68 -11.05
C ASP A 50 30.44 -3.83 -12.06
N GLU A 51 31.22 -3.66 -13.13
CA GLU A 51 31.27 -4.59 -14.26
C GLU A 51 31.73 -6.00 -13.85
N ALA A 52 32.69 -6.10 -12.92
CA ALA A 52 33.17 -7.41 -12.46
C ALA A 52 32.09 -8.16 -11.67
N VAL A 53 31.25 -7.43 -10.92
CA VAL A 53 30.11 -8.02 -10.22
C VAL A 53 29.01 -8.43 -11.18
N LEU A 54 28.75 -7.64 -12.22
CA LEU A 54 27.76 -8.00 -13.25
C LEU A 54 28.17 -9.25 -14.03
N ALA A 55 29.45 -9.39 -14.36
CA ALA A 55 29.98 -10.62 -14.97
C ALA A 55 29.80 -11.84 -14.05
N GLU A 56 30.10 -11.70 -12.75
CA GLU A 56 29.89 -12.77 -11.75
C GLU A 56 28.40 -13.15 -11.61
N ALA A 57 27.48 -12.18 -11.65
CA ALA A 57 26.04 -12.45 -11.67
C ALA A 57 25.62 -13.18 -12.95
N HIS A 58 26.14 -12.76 -14.11
CA HIS A 58 25.89 -13.41 -15.38
C HIS A 58 26.31 -14.89 -15.35
N GLU A 59 27.52 -15.19 -14.88
CA GLU A 59 28.03 -16.56 -14.72
C GLU A 59 27.12 -17.41 -13.80
N ALA A 60 26.69 -16.83 -12.66
CA ALA A 60 25.79 -17.51 -11.73
C ALA A 60 24.43 -17.82 -12.38
N LEU A 61 23.91 -16.93 -13.23
CA LEU A 61 22.67 -17.16 -13.97
C LEU A 61 22.85 -18.21 -15.08
N GLN A 62 23.95 -18.17 -15.84
CA GLN A 62 24.24 -19.16 -16.88
C GLN A 62 24.34 -20.57 -16.30
N HIS A 63 25.09 -20.75 -15.20
CA HIS A 63 25.17 -22.05 -14.52
C HIS A 63 23.78 -22.58 -14.10
N ARG A 64 22.88 -21.68 -13.68
CA ARG A 64 21.50 -22.05 -13.35
C ARG A 64 20.69 -22.43 -14.59
N LEU A 65 20.86 -21.74 -15.71
CA LEU A 65 20.23 -22.07 -16.99
C LEU A 65 20.74 -23.42 -17.52
N ASP A 66 22.03 -23.71 -17.39
CA ASP A 66 22.61 -24.99 -17.80
C ASP A 66 22.08 -26.15 -16.96
N LYS A 67 21.96 -25.96 -15.64
CA LYS A 67 21.31 -26.93 -14.76
C LYS A 67 19.86 -27.19 -15.17
N LEU A 68 19.11 -26.12 -15.48
CA LEU A 68 17.73 -26.24 -15.95
C LEU A 68 17.65 -26.98 -17.30
N ARG A 69 18.55 -26.69 -18.25
CA ARG A 69 18.66 -27.41 -19.53
C ARG A 69 18.91 -28.90 -19.30
N ALA A 70 19.83 -29.24 -18.40
CA ALA A 70 20.13 -30.63 -18.04
C ALA A 70 18.94 -31.34 -17.36
N GLU A 71 18.19 -30.63 -16.50
CA GLU A 71 16.97 -31.16 -15.86
C GLU A 71 15.86 -31.42 -16.87
N VAL A 72 15.65 -30.52 -17.83
CA VAL A 72 14.62 -30.64 -18.89
C VAL A 72 14.98 -31.71 -19.92
N GLN A 73 16.26 -31.89 -20.27
CA GLN A 73 16.71 -32.85 -21.28
C GLN A 73 16.88 -34.29 -20.77
N GLY A 74 16.75 -34.51 -19.45
CA GLY A 74 16.94 -35.82 -18.81
C GLY A 74 18.41 -36.24 -18.70
N ARG A 75 18.75 -36.99 -17.64
CA ARG A 75 20.11 -37.53 -17.42
C ARG A 75 20.44 -38.61 -18.46
N GLY A 76 20.98 -38.24 -19.63
CA GLY A 76 21.44 -39.21 -20.64
C GLY A 76 21.88 -38.71 -22.02
N ALA A 77 21.91 -37.40 -22.30
CA ALA A 77 22.37 -36.91 -23.60
C ALA A 77 23.92 -36.87 -23.70
N PRO A 78 24.55 -37.33 -24.81
CA PRO A 78 26.01 -37.30 -24.96
C PRO A 78 26.57 -35.88 -24.99
N ALA A 79 27.76 -35.70 -24.39
CA ALA A 79 28.50 -34.43 -24.34
C ALA A 79 28.69 -33.76 -25.72
N SER A 80 28.69 -34.52 -26.81
CA SER A 80 28.85 -34.01 -28.18
C SER A 80 27.62 -33.28 -28.75
N LYS A 81 26.47 -33.26 -28.07
CA LYS A 81 25.31 -32.40 -28.41
C LYS A 81 25.22 -31.12 -27.59
N LEU A 82 26.07 -30.93 -26.58
CA LEU A 82 26.07 -29.73 -25.72
C LEU A 82 26.72 -28.51 -26.38
N GLU A 83 27.56 -28.71 -27.40
CA GLU A 83 28.39 -27.63 -27.97
C GLU A 83 27.84 -27.04 -29.30
N ALA A 84 26.77 -27.60 -29.88
CA ALA A 84 26.40 -27.26 -31.26
C ALA A 84 25.17 -26.35 -31.45
N GLU A 85 24.30 -26.16 -30.46
CA GLU A 85 23.25 -25.12 -30.43
C GLU A 85 22.50 -25.25 -29.10
N ALA A 86 22.69 -24.33 -28.16
CA ALA A 86 21.97 -24.32 -26.89
C ALA A 86 20.49 -24.02 -27.15
N GLY A 87 19.70 -25.05 -27.44
CA GLY A 87 18.29 -24.94 -27.83
C GLY A 87 17.48 -24.11 -26.82
N ALA A 88 16.57 -23.29 -27.35
CA ALA A 88 15.67 -22.46 -26.56
C ALA A 88 14.86 -23.31 -25.55
N LEU A 89 14.78 -22.85 -24.30
CA LEU A 89 13.93 -23.44 -23.29
C LEU A 89 12.48 -23.02 -23.53
N SER A 90 11.54 -23.95 -23.31
CA SER A 90 10.12 -23.61 -23.31
C SER A 90 9.81 -22.62 -22.17
N PRO A 91 8.96 -21.60 -22.38
CA PRO A 91 8.49 -20.71 -21.31
C PRO A 91 7.86 -21.43 -20.11
N ASP A 92 7.36 -22.67 -20.31
CA ASP A 92 6.75 -23.50 -19.27
C ASP A 92 7.78 -24.34 -18.47
N ALA A 93 9.08 -24.23 -18.79
CA ALA A 93 10.14 -24.99 -18.11
C ALA A 93 10.35 -24.58 -16.64
N VAL A 94 9.87 -23.40 -16.24
CA VAL A 94 9.92 -22.89 -14.87
C VAL A 94 8.59 -22.23 -14.50
N ASP A 95 8.22 -22.31 -13.22
CA ASP A 95 7.06 -21.58 -12.71
C ASP A 95 7.31 -20.06 -12.70
N LEU A 96 6.22 -19.27 -12.66
CA LEU A 96 6.27 -17.81 -12.70
C LEU A 96 7.07 -17.17 -11.54
N LEU A 97 7.08 -17.78 -10.36
CA LEU A 97 7.85 -17.27 -9.22
C LEU A 97 9.34 -17.50 -9.46
N THR A 98 9.72 -18.69 -9.92
CA THR A 98 11.09 -19.03 -10.29
C THR A 98 11.61 -18.12 -11.39
N LEU A 99 10.82 -17.87 -12.43
CA LEU A 99 11.17 -16.96 -13.52
C LEU A 99 11.37 -15.52 -13.03
N TYR A 100 10.44 -15.00 -12.21
CA TYR A 100 10.58 -13.66 -11.60
C TYR A 100 11.85 -13.56 -10.72
N GLN A 101 12.14 -14.60 -9.94
CA GLN A 101 13.33 -14.63 -9.10
C GLN A 101 14.61 -14.67 -9.94
N MET A 102 14.66 -15.44 -11.01
CA MET A 102 15.80 -15.44 -11.94
C MET A 102 16.02 -14.07 -12.57
N ALA A 103 14.94 -13.44 -13.04
CA ALA A 103 15.00 -12.11 -13.64
C ALA A 103 15.50 -11.03 -12.66
N THR A 104 15.14 -11.13 -11.38
CA THR A 104 15.45 -10.06 -10.40
C THR A 104 16.72 -10.29 -9.57
N SER A 105 17.19 -11.53 -9.45
CA SER A 105 18.37 -11.87 -8.62
C SER A 105 19.63 -12.20 -9.41
N GLY A 106 19.55 -12.32 -10.74
CA GLY A 106 20.68 -12.67 -11.61
C GLY A 106 21.42 -13.92 -11.16
N GLY A 107 20.69 -14.96 -10.74
CA GLY A 107 21.27 -16.25 -10.39
C GLY A 107 21.84 -16.36 -8.96
N TYR A 108 22.02 -15.25 -8.22
CA TYR A 108 22.54 -15.31 -6.86
C TYR A 108 21.65 -16.13 -5.91
N GLN A 109 22.26 -17.12 -5.26
CA GLN A 109 21.62 -18.04 -4.32
C GLN A 109 22.37 -18.09 -3.00
N GLY A 110 21.62 -18.31 -1.92
CA GLY A 110 22.17 -18.40 -0.58
C GLY A 110 21.31 -19.27 0.33
N ARG A 111 21.72 -19.33 1.59
CA ARG A 111 21.09 -20.13 2.63
C ARG A 111 20.56 -19.24 3.75
N ARG A 112 19.32 -19.50 4.16
CA ARG A 112 18.73 -18.93 5.36
C ARG A 112 19.07 -19.82 6.55
N ILE A 113 19.62 -19.20 7.58
CA ILE A 113 19.90 -19.81 8.87
C ILE A 113 19.22 -19.01 9.97
N ARG A 114 18.95 -19.67 11.09
CA ARG A 114 18.51 -18.98 12.31
C ARG A 114 19.74 -18.63 13.14
N ALA A 115 19.93 -17.35 13.42
CA ALA A 115 21.13 -16.87 14.09
C ALA A 115 21.08 -17.07 15.61
N VAL A 116 22.19 -17.53 16.18
CA VAL A 116 22.51 -17.50 17.62
C VAL A 116 23.82 -16.76 17.84
N PRO A 117 24.08 -16.15 19.01
CA PRO A 117 25.30 -15.39 19.22
C PRO A 117 26.55 -16.30 19.35
N SER A 118 27.66 -15.87 18.74
CA SER A 118 29.02 -16.40 18.98
C SER A 118 29.84 -15.40 19.79
N ALA A 119 30.52 -15.89 20.83
CA ALA A 119 31.28 -15.08 21.79
C ALA A 119 32.75 -14.85 21.39
N ASP A 120 33.28 -15.64 20.46
CA ASP A 120 34.69 -15.63 20.03
C ASP A 120 34.93 -14.85 18.72
N ASP A 121 33.97 -14.00 18.36
CA ASP A 121 33.98 -13.19 17.14
C ASP A 121 34.06 -13.95 15.80
N LYS A 122 33.71 -15.25 15.79
CA LYS A 122 33.65 -16.09 14.59
C LYS A 122 32.22 -16.40 14.14
N LEU A 123 32.07 -16.60 12.82
CA LEU A 123 30.85 -17.11 12.18
C LEU A 123 30.97 -18.63 12.07
N TYR A 124 30.03 -19.36 12.65
CA TYR A 124 29.96 -20.82 12.50
C TYR A 124 28.74 -21.23 11.71
N LEU A 125 28.97 -22.05 10.68
CA LEU A 125 27.93 -22.57 9.80
C LEU A 125 27.86 -24.10 9.88
N PRO A 126 26.65 -24.67 9.83
CA PRO A 126 26.46 -26.10 9.64
C PRO A 126 26.87 -26.51 8.22
N THR A 127 26.80 -27.80 7.92
CA THR A 127 26.97 -28.31 6.56
C THR A 127 25.83 -27.79 5.67
N ILE A 128 26.17 -26.92 4.73
CA ILE A 128 25.25 -26.37 3.74
C ILE A 128 25.61 -26.98 2.37
N PRO A 129 24.73 -27.81 1.77
CA PRO A 129 25.00 -28.45 0.48
C PRO A 129 24.78 -27.47 -0.68
N MET A 130 25.61 -26.44 -0.74
CA MET A 130 25.67 -25.44 -1.81
C MET A 130 27.12 -25.07 -2.06
N ASP A 131 27.45 -24.74 -3.31
CA ASP A 131 28.81 -24.40 -3.70
C ASP A 131 29.33 -23.17 -2.94
N GLY A 132 30.63 -23.16 -2.67
CA GLY A 132 31.30 -22.10 -1.91
C GLY A 132 31.11 -22.13 -0.39
N PHE A 133 30.14 -22.87 0.16
CA PHE A 133 29.92 -22.94 1.62
C PHE A 133 30.88 -23.89 2.33
N ALA A 134 31.22 -25.02 1.69
CA ALA A 134 32.10 -26.00 2.30
C ALA A 134 33.50 -25.43 2.54
N ARG A 135 34.03 -24.71 1.53
CA ARG A 135 35.34 -24.03 1.54
C ARG A 135 35.19 -22.62 0.94
N PRO A 136 34.92 -21.61 1.75
CA PRO A 136 34.79 -20.25 1.25
C PRO A 136 36.11 -19.74 0.68
N ALA A 137 36.17 -19.53 -0.64
CA ALA A 137 37.36 -19.02 -1.34
C ALA A 137 37.57 -17.50 -1.17
N GLY A 138 36.65 -16.83 -0.48
CA GLY A 138 36.68 -15.40 -0.21
C GLY A 138 35.62 -15.06 0.84
N ASP A 139 35.38 -13.77 1.03
CA ASP A 139 34.38 -13.25 1.95
C ASP A 139 33.00 -13.89 1.76
N LEU A 140 32.32 -14.20 2.86
CA LEU A 140 30.91 -14.57 2.85
C LEU A 140 30.08 -13.32 3.07
N LEU A 141 28.98 -13.21 2.33
CA LEU A 141 28.01 -12.14 2.52
C LEU A 141 26.93 -12.60 3.49
N VAL A 142 26.70 -11.80 4.52
CA VAL A 142 25.64 -12.03 5.51
C VAL A 142 24.64 -10.89 5.43
N GLY A 143 23.40 -11.23 5.12
CA GLY A 143 22.27 -10.34 4.92
C GLY A 143 21.18 -10.50 5.98
N LYS A 144 20.50 -9.39 6.32
CA LYS A 144 19.29 -9.37 7.15
C LYS A 144 18.19 -8.51 6.52
N PRO A 145 17.10 -9.12 6.00
CA PRO A 145 15.91 -8.40 5.60
C PRO A 145 15.18 -7.74 6.79
N PRO A 146 14.40 -6.65 6.56
CA PRO A 146 14.39 -5.89 5.32
C PRO A 146 15.75 -5.20 5.08
N TYR A 147 16.14 -5.06 3.82
CA TYR A 147 17.30 -4.26 3.42
C TYR A 147 16.87 -2.79 3.31
N ASP A 148 16.47 -2.22 4.44
CA ASP A 148 16.15 -0.80 4.59
C ASP A 148 17.41 0.05 4.85
N LYS A 149 18.55 -0.61 5.01
CA LYS A 149 19.91 -0.09 5.01
C LYS A 149 20.86 -1.13 4.40
N GLU A 150 22.15 -0.82 4.37
CA GLU A 150 23.21 -1.72 3.91
C GLU A 150 23.42 -2.93 4.85
N ASN A 151 22.42 -3.82 4.92
CA ASN A 151 22.43 -5.01 5.79
C ASN A 151 23.11 -6.23 5.15
N LEU A 152 23.50 -6.15 3.86
CA LEU A 152 24.30 -7.17 3.19
C LEU A 152 25.77 -6.77 3.33
N LEU A 153 26.48 -7.43 4.24
CA LEU A 153 27.85 -7.05 4.60
C LEU A 153 28.76 -8.30 4.63
N PRO A 154 30.04 -8.17 4.22
CA PRO A 154 30.98 -9.28 4.15
C PRO A 154 31.54 -9.66 5.52
N ILE A 155 31.90 -10.94 5.66
CA ILE A 155 32.70 -11.50 6.76
C ILE A 155 33.86 -12.28 6.11
N GLY A 156 35.08 -11.98 6.54
CA GLY A 156 36.29 -12.61 6.03
C GLY A 156 36.32 -14.13 6.29
N PRO A 157 36.83 -14.93 5.34
CA PRO A 157 36.83 -16.39 5.45
C PRO A 157 37.64 -16.91 6.65
N GLU A 158 38.63 -16.15 7.13
CA GLU A 158 39.43 -16.48 8.32
C GLU A 158 38.62 -16.50 9.62
N ARG A 159 37.47 -15.81 9.64
CA ARG A 159 36.53 -15.78 10.77
C ARG A 159 35.43 -16.83 10.64
N VAL A 160 35.46 -17.69 9.61
CA VAL A 160 34.40 -18.66 9.33
C VAL A 160 34.83 -20.08 9.69
N GLY A 161 34.08 -20.73 10.59
CA GLY A 161 34.19 -22.15 10.89
C GLY A 161 33.05 -22.95 10.26
N THR A 162 33.37 -24.07 9.60
CA THR A 162 32.37 -24.96 9.00
C THR A 162 32.58 -26.41 9.45
N ALA A 163 31.48 -27.17 9.53
CA ALA A 163 31.53 -28.57 9.92
C ALA A 163 32.44 -29.43 9.01
N VAL A 164 32.45 -29.13 7.71
CA VAL A 164 33.25 -29.84 6.70
C VAL A 164 34.76 -29.68 6.93
N HIS A 165 35.19 -28.58 7.54
CA HIS A 165 36.58 -28.35 7.94
C HIS A 165 36.96 -28.95 9.31
N GLY A 166 36.07 -29.75 9.90
CA GLY A 166 36.30 -30.35 11.21
C GLY A 166 36.13 -29.38 12.37
N ASP A 167 35.60 -28.18 12.12
CA ASP A 167 35.29 -27.24 13.19
C ASP A 167 34.29 -27.86 14.18
N ALA A 168 34.59 -27.77 15.48
CA ALA A 168 33.79 -28.41 16.51
C ALA A 168 32.39 -27.77 16.64
N THR A 169 32.31 -26.44 16.53
CA THR A 169 31.05 -25.69 16.62
C THR A 169 30.21 -25.92 15.36
N GLY A 170 30.83 -25.93 14.17
CA GLY A 170 30.15 -26.33 12.93
C GLY A 170 29.53 -27.73 13.03
N ARG A 171 30.30 -28.73 13.50
CA ARG A 171 29.82 -30.12 13.69
C ARG A 171 28.72 -30.24 14.75
N PHE A 172 28.77 -29.40 15.78
CA PHE A 172 27.71 -29.28 16.78
C PHE A 172 26.39 -28.79 16.14
N LEU A 173 26.46 -27.76 15.29
CA LEU A 173 25.29 -27.17 14.61
C LEU A 173 24.60 -28.16 13.65
N ASP A 174 25.34 -29.12 13.08
CA ASP A 174 24.80 -30.21 12.26
C ASP A 174 23.97 -31.24 13.04
N GLN A 175 24.04 -31.20 14.37
CA GLN A 175 23.47 -32.23 15.25
C GLN A 175 22.49 -31.68 16.28
N CYS A 176 22.61 -30.40 16.66
CA CYS A 176 21.77 -29.81 17.69
C CYS A 176 20.36 -29.48 17.18
N PHE A 177 19.36 -29.69 18.04
CA PHE A 177 18.04 -29.11 17.85
C PHE A 177 17.98 -27.75 18.57
N ALA A 178 17.03 -26.89 18.21
CA ALA A 178 16.79 -25.68 18.97
C ALA A 178 15.31 -25.29 18.98
N ILE A 179 14.95 -24.45 19.93
CA ILE A 179 13.60 -23.96 20.15
C ILE A 179 13.63 -22.44 20.19
N GLN A 180 12.82 -21.78 19.35
CA GLN A 180 12.49 -20.38 19.59
C GLN A 180 11.37 -20.33 20.64
N TYR A 181 11.59 -19.60 21.74
CA TYR A 181 10.70 -19.65 22.88
C TYR A 181 10.34 -18.27 23.45
N SER A 182 9.24 -18.25 24.20
CA SER A 182 9.01 -17.24 25.25
C SER A 182 8.61 -17.93 26.54
N TYR A 183 9.17 -17.47 27.66
CA TYR A 183 8.90 -17.97 29.00
C TYR A 183 8.37 -16.84 29.88
N THR A 184 7.34 -17.13 30.68
CA THR A 184 6.88 -16.23 31.75
C THR A 184 6.61 -17.06 32.99
N GLY A 185 7.20 -16.69 34.12
CA GLY A 185 7.11 -17.45 35.36
C GLY A 185 7.46 -16.61 36.58
N PHE A 186 7.63 -17.26 37.72
CA PHE A 186 8.01 -16.62 38.98
C PHE A 186 9.25 -17.32 39.55
N ASP A 187 10.10 -16.57 40.26
CA ASP A 187 11.14 -17.18 41.08
C ASP A 187 10.52 -17.73 42.37
N ASP A 188 10.46 -19.06 42.48
CA ASP A 188 9.82 -19.74 43.62
C ASP A 188 10.61 -19.53 44.93
N GLY A 189 11.87 -19.08 44.85
CA GLY A 189 12.71 -18.75 46.00
C GLY A 189 12.52 -17.35 46.58
N SER A 190 11.77 -16.46 45.91
CA SER A 190 11.70 -15.03 46.24
C SER A 190 10.62 -14.63 47.27
N GLY A 191 9.87 -15.60 47.81
CA GLY A 191 8.91 -15.39 48.92
C GLY A 191 7.63 -14.64 48.52
N LEU A 192 7.02 -13.92 49.48
CA LEU A 192 5.72 -13.22 49.30
C LEU A 192 5.77 -12.06 48.27
N ALA A 193 6.97 -11.65 47.87
CA ALA A 193 7.21 -10.65 46.83
C ALA A 193 7.78 -11.32 45.58
N ALA A 194 7.05 -12.32 45.05
CA ALA A 194 7.54 -13.16 43.96
C ALA A 194 7.96 -12.32 42.74
N ASP A 195 9.26 -12.34 42.41
CA ASP A 195 9.79 -11.63 41.26
C ASP A 195 9.32 -12.33 39.97
N MET A 196 8.61 -11.60 39.12
CA MET A 196 8.13 -12.13 37.83
C MET A 196 9.28 -12.19 36.83
N LEU A 197 9.44 -13.34 36.21
CA LEU A 197 10.47 -13.66 35.23
C LEU A 197 9.86 -13.66 33.83
N HIS A 198 10.54 -12.98 32.90
CA HIS A 198 10.19 -13.04 31.48
C HIS A 198 11.45 -13.32 30.67
N SER A 199 11.38 -14.27 29.74
CA SER A 199 12.49 -14.53 28.82
C SER A 199 11.97 -14.85 27.44
N LYS A 200 12.77 -14.56 26.41
CA LYS A 200 12.48 -14.95 25.02
C LYS A 200 13.78 -14.99 24.24
N GLY A 201 14.01 -16.09 23.54
CA GLY A 201 15.17 -16.23 22.69
C GLY A 201 15.27 -17.61 22.07
N MET A 202 16.49 -18.16 22.06
CA MET A 202 16.77 -19.51 21.55
C MET A 202 17.20 -20.44 22.70
N LEU A 203 16.53 -21.58 22.84
CA LEU A 203 17.01 -22.71 23.63
C LEU A 203 17.64 -23.71 22.68
N ILE A 204 18.92 -24.02 22.87
CA ILE A 204 19.62 -25.07 22.15
C ILE A 204 19.46 -26.37 22.94
N ILE A 205 19.23 -27.47 22.23
CA ILE A 205 19.22 -28.83 22.78
C ILE A 205 20.54 -29.48 22.33
N PRO A 206 21.56 -29.52 23.20
CA PRO A 206 22.83 -30.12 22.85
C PRO A 206 22.66 -31.62 22.54
N PRO A 207 23.36 -32.16 21.53
CA PRO A 207 23.39 -33.59 21.31
C PRO A 207 24.00 -34.32 22.51
N LEU A 208 23.70 -35.62 22.65
CA LEU A 208 24.27 -36.44 23.71
C LEU A 208 25.81 -36.39 23.67
N GLY A 209 26.45 -36.20 24.82
CA GLY A 209 27.92 -36.12 24.94
C GLY A 209 28.53 -34.73 24.75
N TYR A 210 27.74 -33.70 24.40
CA TYR A 210 28.23 -32.32 24.27
C TYR A 210 28.17 -31.52 25.58
N TRP A 211 27.52 -32.04 26.62
CA TRP A 211 27.59 -31.46 27.95
C TRP A 211 28.93 -31.78 28.61
N SER A 212 29.54 -30.78 29.24
CA SER A 212 30.64 -31.04 30.19
C SER A 212 30.17 -31.95 31.33
N ALA A 213 31.08 -32.66 31.99
CA ALA A 213 30.75 -33.55 33.11
C ALA A 213 29.90 -32.88 34.21
N ALA A 214 30.12 -31.59 34.50
CA ALA A 214 29.37 -30.84 35.51
C ALA A 214 27.90 -30.54 35.12
N HIS A 215 27.56 -30.64 33.82
CA HIS A 215 26.26 -30.24 33.27
C HIS A 215 25.52 -31.40 32.58
N GLY A 216 25.97 -32.65 32.75
CA GLY A 216 25.37 -33.82 32.10
C GLY A 216 23.91 -34.10 32.47
N HIS A 217 23.40 -33.46 33.53
CA HIS A 217 22.00 -33.53 33.95
C HIS A 217 21.10 -32.45 33.33
N MET A 218 21.64 -31.56 32.49
CA MET A 218 20.90 -30.48 31.84
C MET A 218 20.30 -30.94 30.51
N ASP A 219 19.12 -30.41 30.15
CA ASP A 219 18.45 -30.72 28.87
C ASP A 219 18.65 -29.63 27.80
N LEU A 220 18.81 -28.37 28.23
CA LEU A 220 18.74 -27.19 27.38
C LEU A 220 19.82 -26.18 27.75
N ALA A 221 20.39 -25.51 26.75
CA ALA A 221 21.30 -24.38 26.91
C ALA A 221 20.69 -23.13 26.29
N CYS A 222 20.98 -21.95 26.83
CA CYS A 222 20.63 -20.68 26.19
C CYS A 222 21.73 -19.65 26.44
N SER A 223 21.81 -18.63 25.57
CA SER A 223 22.74 -17.53 25.76
C SER A 223 22.26 -16.62 26.90
N THR A 224 23.18 -16.12 27.73
CA THR A 224 22.87 -15.06 28.70
C THR A 224 22.41 -13.77 28.00
N GLU A 225 22.79 -13.54 26.73
CA GLU A 225 22.27 -12.42 25.93
C GLU A 225 20.77 -12.55 25.62
N ASP A 226 20.23 -13.77 25.65
CA ASP A 226 18.81 -14.06 25.39
C ASP A 226 17.95 -13.89 26.65
N LEU A 227 18.58 -13.87 27.82
CA LEU A 227 17.91 -13.75 29.10
C LEU A 227 17.44 -12.31 29.33
N LYS A 228 16.14 -12.15 29.60
CA LYS A 228 15.49 -10.87 29.92
C LYS A 228 15.02 -10.83 31.39
N VAL A 229 15.86 -11.32 32.29
CA VAL A 229 15.47 -11.57 33.67
C VAL A 229 15.49 -10.30 34.51
N LEU A 230 14.60 -10.25 35.52
CA LEU A 230 14.46 -9.20 36.53
C LEU A 230 14.14 -7.78 36.01
N SER A 231 13.00 -7.65 35.32
CA SER A 231 12.36 -6.34 35.15
C SER A 231 11.39 -6.08 36.31
N ARG A 232 11.82 -5.29 37.30
CA ARG A 232 10.88 -4.75 38.30
C ARG A 232 10.03 -3.68 37.62
N TRP A 233 8.72 -3.68 37.83
CA TRP A 233 7.82 -2.67 37.25
C TRP A 233 8.18 -1.20 37.61
N LYS A 234 9.07 -1.00 38.60
CA LYS A 234 9.59 0.31 39.03
C LYS A 234 11.06 0.59 38.66
N GLN A 235 11.86 -0.41 38.30
CA GLN A 235 13.31 -0.25 38.07
C GLN A 235 13.72 -0.91 36.75
N GLY A 236 14.81 -0.44 36.13
CA GLY A 236 15.30 -0.96 34.84
C GLY A 236 15.71 -2.43 34.89
N ARG A 237 16.26 -2.93 33.77
CA ARG A 237 16.81 -4.30 33.73
C ARG A 237 18.04 -4.37 34.61
N ASP A 238 18.14 -5.40 35.43
CA ASP A 238 19.33 -5.72 36.21
C ASP A 238 19.83 -7.10 35.80
N ARG A 239 20.78 -7.13 34.85
CA ARG A 239 21.31 -8.37 34.28
C ARG A 239 22.25 -9.10 35.24
N ASP A 240 22.83 -8.37 36.19
CA ASP A 240 23.92 -8.86 37.03
C ASP A 240 23.42 -9.42 38.38
N SER A 241 22.14 -9.23 38.71
CA SER A 241 21.51 -9.75 39.93
C SER A 241 20.79 -11.09 39.78
N VAL A 242 20.89 -11.74 38.61
CA VAL A 242 20.26 -13.05 38.39
C VAL A 242 21.00 -14.12 39.20
N PRO A 243 20.31 -14.89 40.06
CA PRO A 243 20.95 -15.95 40.82
C PRO A 243 21.50 -17.04 39.90
N ALA A 244 22.67 -17.59 40.26
CA ALA A 244 23.35 -18.63 39.49
C ALA A 244 22.52 -19.93 39.34
N ARG A 245 21.57 -20.16 40.25
CA ARG A 245 20.56 -21.22 40.19
C ARG A 245 19.23 -20.66 40.64
N MET A 246 18.16 -20.99 39.93
CA MET A 246 16.82 -20.49 40.20
C MET A 246 15.82 -21.61 39.93
N LEU A 247 14.93 -21.86 40.90
CA LEU A 247 13.75 -22.68 40.69
C LEU A 247 12.62 -21.77 40.23
N SER A 248 11.98 -22.12 39.12
CA SER A 248 10.94 -21.27 38.57
C SER A 248 9.78 -22.07 38.01
N THR A 249 8.58 -21.70 38.45
CA THR A 249 7.32 -22.22 37.93
C THR A 249 6.70 -21.20 36.97
N GLY A 250 6.31 -21.66 35.78
CA GLY A 250 5.79 -20.76 34.74
C GLY A 250 5.33 -21.45 33.46
N SER A 251 5.00 -20.63 32.46
CA SER A 251 4.55 -21.05 31.13
C SER A 251 5.69 -20.90 30.12
N LEU A 252 6.12 -22.02 29.54
CA LEU A 252 6.99 -22.07 28.38
C LEU A 252 6.14 -22.15 27.10
N ARG A 253 6.29 -21.19 26.21
CA ARG A 253 5.67 -21.18 24.87
C ARG A 253 6.73 -21.48 23.83
N VAL A 254 6.58 -22.62 23.16
CA VAL A 254 7.37 -23.03 22.00
C VAL A 254 6.77 -22.35 20.76
N LYS A 255 7.55 -21.48 20.11
CA LYS A 255 7.13 -20.78 18.90
C LYS A 255 7.57 -21.50 17.63
N ASP A 256 8.77 -22.07 17.64
CA ASP A 256 9.37 -22.75 16.50
C ASP A 256 10.35 -23.82 17.01
N ILE A 257 10.48 -24.93 16.27
CA ILE A 257 11.42 -26.02 16.56
C ILE A 257 12.32 -26.19 15.35
N LEU A 258 13.62 -26.00 15.55
CA LEU A 258 14.61 -26.04 14.49
C LEU A 258 15.31 -27.40 14.49
N LEU A 259 15.29 -28.03 13.32
CA LEU A 259 16.04 -29.25 13.05
C LEU A 259 17.55 -28.99 13.01
N PRO A 260 18.38 -30.03 13.20
CA PRO A 260 19.82 -29.94 13.00
C PRO A 260 20.20 -29.40 11.63
N GLY A 261 21.24 -28.57 11.58
CA GLY A 261 21.70 -27.85 10.38
C GLY A 261 20.95 -26.56 10.05
N ARG A 262 20.00 -26.12 10.90
CA ARG A 262 19.22 -24.88 10.69
C ARG A 262 19.76 -23.66 11.44
N LEU A 263 20.53 -23.88 12.49
CA LEU A 263 21.18 -22.83 13.27
C LEU A 263 22.52 -22.43 12.66
N GLY A 264 22.89 -21.16 12.80
CA GLY A 264 24.28 -20.72 12.64
C GLY A 264 24.65 -19.71 13.72
N ALA A 265 25.89 -19.76 14.18
CA ALA A 265 26.38 -18.87 15.23
C ALA A 265 27.05 -17.64 14.61
N LEU A 266 26.53 -16.45 14.88
CA LEU A 266 27.01 -15.18 14.33
C LEU A 266 27.73 -14.38 15.41
N PRO A 267 28.84 -13.70 15.10
CA PRO A 267 29.50 -12.81 16.05
C PRO A 267 28.54 -11.74 16.60
N ILE A 268 28.59 -11.50 17.90
CA ILE A 268 27.76 -10.46 18.55
C ILE A 268 27.95 -9.07 17.89
N PRO A 269 29.18 -8.61 17.54
CA PRO A 269 29.35 -7.36 16.81
C PRO A 269 28.65 -7.36 15.45
N GLU A 270 28.68 -8.48 14.71
CA GLU A 270 28.05 -8.61 13.39
C GLU A 270 26.52 -8.62 13.47
N LEU A 271 25.95 -9.22 14.52
CA LEU A 271 24.52 -9.13 14.84
C LEU A 271 24.11 -7.66 15.10
N ARG A 272 24.88 -6.94 15.92
CA ARG A 272 24.63 -5.53 16.26
C ARG A 272 24.71 -4.63 15.02
N LYS A 273 25.74 -4.79 14.18
CA LYS A 273 25.89 -4.05 12.89
C LYS A 273 24.64 -4.14 12.01
N ARG A 274 23.97 -5.30 11.99
CA ARG A 274 22.76 -5.55 11.18
C ARG A 274 21.45 -5.28 11.92
N ASN A 275 21.51 -4.69 13.13
CA ASN A 275 20.34 -4.50 14.00
C ASN A 275 19.59 -5.81 14.29
N MET A 276 20.32 -6.92 14.41
CA MET A 276 19.75 -8.22 14.78
C MET A 276 19.61 -8.35 16.29
N ASP A 277 18.51 -8.97 16.71
CA ASP A 277 18.32 -9.38 18.09
C ASP A 277 18.83 -10.83 18.24
N THR A 278 19.22 -11.23 19.46
CA THR A 278 19.74 -12.59 19.73
C THR A 278 18.63 -13.63 19.88
N ASP A 279 17.37 -13.22 19.76
CA ASP A 279 16.20 -14.08 19.97
C ASP A 279 15.85 -14.99 18.77
N GLY A 280 16.82 -15.24 17.90
CA GLY A 280 16.66 -16.01 16.68
C GLY A 280 16.08 -15.19 15.53
N ASP A 281 16.77 -14.14 15.12
CA ASP A 281 16.56 -13.51 13.82
C ASP A 281 17.07 -14.43 12.69
N ASP A 282 16.39 -14.42 11.54
CA ASP A 282 16.89 -15.10 10.34
C ASP A 282 18.05 -14.30 9.72
N ALA A 283 19.15 -14.99 9.39
CA ALA A 283 20.27 -14.47 8.60
C ALA A 283 20.36 -15.20 7.25
N PHE A 284 20.71 -14.46 6.21
CA PHE A 284 20.83 -14.96 4.83
C PHE A 284 22.28 -14.91 4.43
N ILE A 285 22.87 -16.09 4.23
CA ILE A 285 24.29 -16.25 3.92
C ILE A 285 24.44 -16.52 2.43
N TYR A 286 25.40 -15.87 1.78
CA TYR A 286 25.76 -16.08 0.39
C TYR A 286 27.26 -16.29 0.31
N ALA A 287 27.69 -17.35 -0.38
CA ALA A 287 29.08 -17.74 -0.54
C ALA A 287 29.40 -17.99 -2.01
N GLY A 288 30.68 -17.92 -2.39
CA GLY A 288 31.10 -18.11 -3.78
C GLY A 288 30.94 -16.88 -4.69
N TYR A 289 30.77 -15.69 -4.12
CA TYR A 289 30.61 -14.42 -4.85
C TYR A 289 31.71 -13.40 -4.48
N PRO A 290 33.00 -13.71 -4.74
CA PRO A 290 34.12 -12.88 -4.31
C PRO A 290 34.13 -11.47 -4.92
N LYS A 291 33.66 -11.28 -6.16
CA LYS A 291 33.59 -9.94 -6.78
C LYS A 291 32.54 -9.09 -6.09
N LEU A 292 31.34 -9.64 -5.88
CA LEU A 292 30.28 -8.96 -5.14
C LEU A 292 30.74 -8.59 -3.72
N ALA A 293 31.38 -9.52 -3.01
CA ALA A 293 31.80 -9.27 -1.64
C ALA A 293 32.91 -8.22 -1.52
N ALA A 294 33.91 -8.25 -2.41
CA ALA A 294 34.96 -7.24 -2.47
C ALA A 294 34.41 -5.84 -2.83
N HIS A 295 33.44 -5.78 -3.76
CA HIS A 295 32.77 -4.52 -4.12
C HIS A 295 31.99 -3.94 -2.94
N ILE A 296 31.19 -4.75 -2.26
CA ILE A 296 30.45 -4.31 -1.06
C ILE A 296 31.41 -3.80 0.01
N ARG A 297 32.52 -4.52 0.27
CA ARG A 297 33.54 -4.07 1.24
C ARG A 297 34.07 -2.69 0.88
N ARG A 298 34.54 -2.50 -0.35
CA ARG A 298 35.09 -1.23 -0.86
C ARG A 298 34.10 -0.07 -0.70
N VAL A 299 32.84 -0.28 -1.08
CA VAL A 299 31.78 0.74 -0.98
C VAL A 299 31.45 1.07 0.48
N MET A 300 31.50 0.09 1.37
CA MET A 300 31.22 0.30 2.80
C MET A 300 32.37 0.99 3.51
N ASP A 301 33.62 0.67 3.18
CA ASP A 301 34.80 1.33 3.73
C ASP A 301 34.80 2.83 3.35
N ASP A 302 34.61 3.15 2.06
CA ASP A 302 34.49 4.53 1.57
C ASP A 302 33.31 5.30 2.22
N ARG A 303 32.22 4.62 2.55
CA ARG A 303 31.09 5.25 3.28
C ARG A 303 31.39 5.43 4.76
N SER A 304 32.11 4.50 5.38
CA SER A 304 32.52 4.58 6.78
C SER A 304 33.39 5.82 7.00
N ASP A 305 34.35 6.05 6.10
CA ASP A 305 35.24 7.21 6.13
C ASP A 305 34.47 8.53 6.04
N ARG A 306 33.36 8.55 5.28
CA ARG A 306 32.50 9.73 5.12
C ARG A 306 31.49 9.94 6.27
N ARG A 307 31.02 8.86 6.92
CA ARG A 307 30.00 8.90 7.97
C ARG A 307 30.58 9.29 9.35
N GLY A 308 31.85 9.03 9.61
CA GLY A 308 32.41 9.13 10.95
C GLY A 308 31.78 8.11 11.91
N THR A 309 31.55 8.47 13.17
CA THR A 309 30.99 7.53 14.17
C THR A 309 29.56 7.10 13.84
N GLU A 310 29.34 5.80 13.64
CA GLU A 310 28.01 5.24 13.42
C GLU A 310 27.11 5.40 14.66
N HIS A 311 25.91 5.92 14.45
CA HIS A 311 24.86 6.01 15.47
C HIS A 311 23.73 5.02 15.15
N SER A 312 23.17 4.39 16.19
CA SER A 312 22.03 3.50 16.02
C SER A 312 20.83 4.25 15.44
N PHE A 313 20.25 3.72 14.36
CA PHE A 313 18.99 4.20 13.79
C PHE A 313 17.76 3.76 14.59
N LYS A 314 17.92 2.98 15.67
CA LYS A 314 16.78 2.57 16.52
C LYS A 314 16.38 3.76 17.42
N PRO A 315 15.10 4.18 17.41
CA PRO A 315 14.63 5.22 18.33
C PRO A 315 14.76 4.75 19.79
N PRO A 316 14.94 5.68 20.75
CA PRO A 316 14.94 5.32 22.16
C PRO A 316 13.58 4.75 22.53
N LYS A 317 13.58 3.64 23.27
CA LYS A 317 12.34 3.04 23.76
C LYS A 317 11.81 3.90 24.91
N THR A 318 10.67 4.56 24.72
CA THR A 318 9.96 5.26 25.78
C THR A 318 9.15 4.25 26.59
N ALA A 319 9.57 3.96 27.82
CA ALA A 319 8.70 3.28 28.78
C ALA A 319 7.80 4.33 29.42
N ASN A 320 6.49 4.28 29.16
CA ASN A 320 5.55 5.08 29.93
C ASN A 320 5.28 4.35 31.24
N PRO A 321 5.56 4.97 32.41
CA PRO A 321 5.18 4.37 33.67
C PRO A 321 3.65 4.20 33.71
N ALA A 322 3.18 3.11 34.33
CA ALA A 322 1.75 2.87 34.48
C ALA A 322 1.04 3.97 35.31
N PHE A 323 1.81 4.78 36.02
CA PHE A 323 1.37 5.88 36.86
C PHE A 323 2.12 7.15 36.49
N ASP A 324 1.45 8.29 36.49
CA ASP A 324 2.11 9.59 36.29
C ASP A 324 2.78 10.13 37.55
N SER A 325 3.40 11.31 37.44
CA SER A 325 4.04 12.00 38.57
C SER A 325 3.07 12.40 39.69
N GLN A 326 1.75 12.28 39.47
CA GLN A 326 0.70 12.50 40.46
C GLN A 326 0.11 11.19 40.99
N GLY A 327 0.68 10.04 40.62
CA GLY A 327 0.24 8.71 41.05
C GLY A 327 -1.05 8.23 40.37
N GLN A 328 -1.53 8.90 39.32
CA GLN A 328 -2.73 8.47 38.61
C GLN A 328 -2.39 7.38 37.60
N TYR A 329 -3.18 6.29 37.61
CA TYR A 329 -3.02 5.19 36.67
C TYR A 329 -3.33 5.67 35.24
N GLN A 330 -2.33 5.60 34.37
CA GLN A 330 -2.47 5.87 32.95
C GLN A 330 -2.87 4.60 32.20
N ALA A 331 -4.19 4.39 32.02
CA ALA A 331 -4.71 3.34 31.15
C ALA A 331 -4.35 3.65 29.68
N GLY A 332 -3.18 3.17 29.20
CA GLY A 332 -2.47 3.91 28.15
C GLY A 332 -1.99 3.20 26.89
N ARG A 333 -2.23 1.90 26.63
CA ARG A 333 -1.72 1.26 25.38
C ARG A 333 -2.43 1.70 24.10
N ALA A 334 -3.53 2.45 24.17
CA ALA A 334 -4.25 2.92 22.98
C ALA A 334 -3.38 3.78 22.04
N ARG A 335 -2.46 4.59 22.57
CA ARG A 335 -1.53 5.39 21.74
C ARG A 335 -0.50 4.51 21.02
N GLU A 336 0.02 3.49 21.69
CA GLU A 336 0.95 2.50 21.14
C GLU A 336 0.26 1.62 20.07
N ILE A 337 -0.99 1.22 20.31
CA ILE A 337 -1.80 0.46 19.33
C ILE A 337 -2.07 1.31 18.07
N LEU A 338 -2.41 2.59 18.22
CA LEU A 338 -2.57 3.52 17.09
C LEU A 338 -1.23 3.85 16.42
N ALA A 339 -0.14 3.90 17.19
CA ALA A 339 1.21 4.06 16.66
C ALA A 339 1.62 2.86 15.80
N GLU A 340 1.28 1.63 16.19
CA GLU A 340 1.58 0.42 15.40
C GLU A 340 0.92 0.46 14.01
N GLN A 341 -0.37 0.83 13.95
CA GLN A 341 -1.02 1.02 12.65
C GLN A 341 -0.26 2.06 11.83
N ARG A 342 0.07 3.24 12.39
CA ARG A 342 0.84 4.27 11.68
C ARG A 342 2.25 3.80 11.30
N GLY A 343 2.89 3.00 12.15
CA GLY A 343 4.23 2.47 11.97
C GLY A 343 4.33 1.53 10.79
N GLY A 344 3.45 0.53 10.69
CA GLY A 344 3.39 -0.34 9.51
C GLY A 344 3.07 0.42 8.20
N GLN A 345 2.52 1.63 8.31
CA GLN A 345 2.19 2.51 7.19
C GLN A 345 3.47 3.19 6.71
N LEU A 346 4.18 3.76 7.68
CA LEU A 346 5.46 4.42 7.54
C LEU A 346 6.51 3.47 6.95
N VAL A 347 6.63 2.23 7.43
CA VAL A 347 7.54 1.21 6.87
C VAL A 347 7.31 1.07 5.37
N GLY A 348 6.06 0.88 4.95
CA GLY A 348 5.73 0.67 3.54
C GLY A 348 6.01 1.87 2.65
N VAL A 349 5.73 3.10 3.11
CA VAL A 349 6.00 4.31 2.33
C VAL A 349 7.49 4.67 2.33
N ALA A 350 8.19 4.50 3.44
CA ALA A 350 9.61 4.79 3.58
C ALA A 350 10.47 3.82 2.76
N SER A 351 10.21 2.51 2.81
CA SER A 351 10.93 1.55 1.95
C SER A 351 10.71 1.83 0.46
N ASN A 352 9.49 2.18 0.05
CA ASN A 352 9.20 2.53 -1.33
C ASN A 352 9.88 3.84 -1.76
N ALA A 353 9.92 4.84 -0.88
CA ALA A 353 10.63 6.10 -1.11
C ALA A 353 12.14 5.85 -1.26
N ALA A 354 12.72 5.02 -0.39
CA ALA A 354 14.12 4.60 -0.49
C ALA A 354 14.42 3.94 -1.84
N THR A 355 13.66 2.92 -2.24
CA THR A 355 13.87 2.24 -3.52
C THR A 355 13.80 3.20 -4.71
N ARG A 356 12.81 4.10 -4.75
CA ARG A 356 12.70 5.09 -5.84
C ARG A 356 13.84 6.11 -5.82
N PHE A 357 14.22 6.60 -4.65
CA PHE A 357 15.31 7.56 -4.48
C PHE A 357 16.64 6.96 -4.93
N LEU A 358 16.95 5.73 -4.48
CA LEU A 358 18.16 5.01 -4.86
C LEU A 358 18.21 4.68 -6.35
N SER A 359 17.05 4.48 -6.98
CA SER A 359 16.96 4.17 -8.41
C SER A 359 17.11 5.38 -9.34
N GLN A 360 17.31 6.59 -8.80
CA GLN A 360 17.55 7.77 -9.63
C GLN A 360 19.01 7.82 -10.10
N PRO A 361 19.29 8.39 -11.29
CA PRO A 361 20.64 8.76 -11.70
C PRO A 361 21.35 9.58 -10.64
N ASP A 362 22.67 9.43 -10.50
CA ASP A 362 23.42 9.96 -9.36
C ASP A 362 23.30 11.49 -9.22
N GLU A 363 23.47 12.25 -10.30
CA GLU A 363 23.29 13.72 -10.31
C GLU A 363 21.88 14.14 -9.87
N LEU A 364 20.87 13.42 -10.39
CA LEU A 364 19.48 13.69 -10.06
C LEU A 364 19.19 13.37 -8.59
N ARG A 365 19.77 12.28 -8.09
CA ARG A 365 19.65 11.85 -6.69
C ARG A 365 20.27 12.87 -5.73
N GLU A 366 21.44 13.43 -6.07
CA GLU A 366 22.10 14.47 -5.27
C GLU A 366 21.28 15.77 -5.25
N ALA A 367 20.79 16.21 -6.42
CA ALA A 367 19.92 17.39 -6.53
C ALA A 367 18.60 17.22 -5.74
N MET A 368 18.02 16.01 -5.80
CA MET A 368 16.86 15.64 -4.98
C MET A 368 17.20 15.70 -3.50
N ALA A 369 18.31 15.10 -3.07
CA ALA A 369 18.72 15.03 -1.67
C ALA A 369 18.92 16.43 -1.08
N THR A 370 19.66 17.29 -1.79
CA THR A 370 19.86 18.69 -1.44
C THR A 370 18.53 19.42 -1.29
N SER A 371 17.59 19.21 -2.22
CA SER A 371 16.26 19.82 -2.15
C SER A 371 15.42 19.29 -0.98
N MET A 372 15.59 18.02 -0.59
CA MET A 372 14.88 17.39 0.52
C MET A 372 15.40 17.83 1.91
N MET A 373 16.64 18.33 2.00
CA MET A 373 17.19 18.89 3.25
C MET A 373 16.35 20.05 3.78
N PHE A 374 15.89 20.93 2.89
CA PHE A 374 15.07 22.09 3.24
C PHE A 374 13.67 21.67 3.73
N GLY A 375 13.35 22.07 4.96
CA GLY A 375 12.14 21.72 5.66
C GLY A 375 12.18 20.36 6.36
N THR A 376 13.32 19.67 6.32
CA THR A 376 13.62 18.43 7.06
C THR A 376 14.67 18.73 8.13
N TYR A 377 15.91 18.97 7.70
CA TYR A 377 17.07 19.28 8.53
C TYR A 377 17.35 20.79 8.57
N ASP A 378 17.22 21.47 7.43
CA ASP A 378 17.37 22.93 7.33
C ASP A 378 16.03 23.64 7.36
N GLY A 379 15.98 24.81 8.00
CA GLY A 379 14.78 25.64 8.06
C GLY A 379 14.71 26.48 9.33
N ILE A 380 13.64 27.26 9.49
CA ILE A 380 13.44 28.09 10.69
C ILE A 380 12.94 27.22 11.84
N GLU A 381 13.55 27.36 13.01
CA GLU A 381 13.07 26.73 14.25
C GLU A 381 11.68 27.24 14.63
N ARG A 382 10.80 26.35 15.10
CA ARG A 382 9.39 26.70 15.37
C ARG A 382 9.25 27.77 16.44
N ARG A 383 10.07 27.71 17.50
CA ARG A 383 10.08 28.71 18.57
C ARG A 383 10.40 30.11 18.03
N LEU A 384 11.48 30.22 17.25
CA LEU A 384 11.87 31.48 16.60
C LEU A 384 10.78 31.99 15.67
N ARG A 385 10.27 31.13 14.77
CA ARG A 385 9.22 31.52 13.80
C ARG A 385 7.94 31.99 14.48
N ASN A 386 7.45 31.24 15.47
CA ASN A 386 6.21 31.58 16.16
C ASN A 386 6.38 32.79 17.07
N GLY A 387 7.53 32.92 17.73
CA GLY A 387 7.85 34.07 18.57
C GLY A 387 7.95 35.37 17.76
N LEU A 388 8.63 35.36 16.62
CA LEU A 388 8.67 36.50 15.71
C LEU A 388 7.28 36.88 15.19
N ARG A 389 6.43 35.91 14.85
CA ARG A 389 5.03 36.20 14.49
C ARG A 389 4.25 36.84 15.63
N ALA A 390 4.34 36.28 16.83
CA ALA A 390 3.64 36.81 17.99
C ALA A 390 4.07 38.26 18.29
N LEU A 391 5.37 38.54 18.21
CA LEU A 391 5.93 39.88 18.39
C LEU A 391 5.41 40.86 17.33
N LEU A 392 5.52 40.50 16.03
CA LEU A 392 5.10 41.37 14.93
C LEU A 392 3.57 41.59 14.87
N GLU A 393 2.79 40.60 15.32
CA GLU A 393 1.33 40.66 15.36
C GLU A 393 0.78 41.24 16.68
N GLY A 394 1.66 41.62 17.62
CA GLY A 394 1.28 42.18 18.93
C GLY A 394 0.45 41.22 19.81
N ARG A 395 0.71 39.91 19.73
CA ARG A 395 -0.05 38.88 20.47
C ARG A 395 0.63 38.47 21.76
N GLU A 396 -0.07 38.58 22.89
CA GLU A 396 0.42 38.13 24.19
C GLU A 396 0.08 36.66 24.50
N PRO A 397 0.99 35.89 25.14
CA PRO A 397 2.35 36.27 25.52
C PRO A 397 3.33 36.20 24.33
N ALA A 398 4.03 37.31 24.04
CA ALA A 398 5.12 37.35 23.06
C ALA A 398 6.50 37.21 23.74
N PRO A 399 7.44 36.40 23.22
CA PRO A 399 8.80 36.37 23.74
C PRO A 399 9.49 37.72 23.58
N ALA A 400 10.39 38.06 24.51
CA ALA A 400 11.17 39.29 24.44
C ALA A 400 12.04 39.33 23.16
N LEU A 401 12.20 40.50 22.55
CA LEU A 401 12.96 40.67 21.32
C LEU A 401 14.41 40.15 21.47
N GLN A 402 15.05 40.36 22.62
CA GLN A 402 16.40 39.87 22.90
C GLN A 402 16.48 38.32 22.83
N GLU A 403 15.45 37.61 23.28
CA GLU A 403 15.39 36.15 23.17
C GLU A 403 15.32 35.71 21.70
N LEU A 404 14.50 36.39 20.90
CA LEU A 404 14.34 36.09 19.47
C LEU A 404 15.60 36.42 18.69
N GLN A 405 16.31 37.50 19.03
CA GLN A 405 17.61 37.84 18.46
C GLN A 405 18.65 36.75 18.74
N ALA A 406 18.71 36.25 19.98
CA ALA A 406 19.62 35.16 20.37
C ALA A 406 19.29 33.86 19.61
N LEU A 407 18.00 33.52 19.48
CA LEU A 407 17.56 32.34 18.72
C LEU A 407 17.88 32.48 17.22
N ALA A 408 17.72 33.67 16.63
CA ALA A 408 18.07 33.93 15.25
C ALA A 408 19.59 33.85 15.01
N HIS A 409 20.40 34.34 15.95
CA HIS A 409 21.85 34.20 15.89
C HIS A 409 22.29 32.73 15.93
N GLN A 410 21.72 31.94 16.85
CA GLN A 410 22.01 30.50 16.95
C GLN A 410 21.65 29.74 15.66
N ALA A 411 20.65 30.19 14.90
CA ALA A 411 20.24 29.55 13.66
C ALA A 411 21.33 29.57 12.58
N ILE A 412 22.24 30.55 12.60
CA ILE A 412 23.34 30.69 11.64
C ILE A 412 24.28 29.48 11.70
N ALA A 413 24.67 29.08 12.92
CA ALA A 413 25.56 27.93 13.14
C ALA A 413 24.84 26.57 12.96
N ARG A 414 23.51 26.56 12.98
CA ARG A 414 22.67 25.36 12.82
C ARG A 414 22.27 25.08 11.37
N ALA A 415 22.51 26.03 10.46
CA ALA A 415 22.22 25.86 9.05
C ALA A 415 23.30 25.02 8.37
N HIS A 416 22.88 24.00 7.62
CA HIS A 416 23.78 23.02 6.99
C HIS A 416 24.12 23.39 5.56
N LEU A 417 23.12 23.78 4.77
CA LEU A 417 23.32 24.20 3.38
C LEU A 417 23.65 25.69 3.26
N PRO A 418 24.45 26.11 2.26
CA PRO A 418 24.80 27.52 2.05
C PRO A 418 23.58 28.44 1.95
N GLU A 419 22.54 28.02 1.23
CA GLU A 419 21.32 28.82 1.10
C GLU A 419 20.55 28.92 2.42
N ALA A 420 20.57 27.86 3.25
CA ALA A 420 19.97 27.90 4.59
C ALA A 420 20.72 28.85 5.52
N HIS A 421 22.06 28.86 5.42
CA HIS A 421 22.92 29.76 6.17
C HIS A 421 22.64 31.22 5.79
N ALA A 422 22.55 31.51 4.48
CA ALA A 422 22.19 32.84 3.99
C ALA A 422 20.85 33.33 4.56
N VAL A 423 19.82 32.48 4.59
CA VAL A 423 18.52 32.86 5.20
C VAL A 423 18.64 33.10 6.71
N ALA A 424 19.41 32.28 7.43
CA ALA A 424 19.61 32.47 8.86
C ALA A 424 20.31 33.82 9.16
N VAL A 425 21.32 34.19 8.37
CA VAL A 425 22.01 35.49 8.46
C VAL A 425 21.05 36.64 8.16
N LEU A 426 20.22 36.53 7.10
CA LEU A 426 19.21 37.53 6.77
C LEU A 426 18.19 37.70 7.91
N LEU A 427 17.67 36.60 8.45
CA LEU A 427 16.68 36.64 9.52
C LEU A 427 17.27 37.23 10.81
N HIS A 428 18.51 36.87 11.17
CA HIS A 428 19.21 37.48 12.30
C HIS A 428 19.38 38.98 12.10
N THR A 429 19.86 39.41 10.93
CA THR A 429 20.05 40.83 10.59
C THR A 429 18.75 41.62 10.74
N LEU A 430 17.67 41.14 10.11
CA LEU A 430 16.36 41.80 10.17
C LEU A 430 15.78 41.83 11.61
N THR A 431 15.99 40.76 12.39
CA THR A 431 15.51 40.70 13.79
C THR A 431 16.27 41.69 14.68
N THR A 432 17.56 41.93 14.40
CA THR A 432 18.34 42.98 15.09
C THR A 432 17.84 44.37 14.72
N GLN A 433 17.48 44.60 13.45
CA GLN A 433 16.96 45.89 12.97
C GLN A 433 15.61 46.28 13.60
N LEU A 434 14.80 45.33 14.08
CA LEU A 434 13.51 45.62 14.74
C LEU A 434 13.66 46.47 16.03
N GLY A 435 14.82 46.43 16.68
CA GLY A 435 15.09 47.20 17.90
C GLY A 435 15.96 48.45 17.68
N ALA A 436 16.31 48.77 16.43
CA ALA A 436 17.19 49.89 16.11
C ALA A 436 16.42 51.21 16.02
N ALA A 437 17.00 52.29 16.55
CA ALA A 437 16.41 53.64 16.51
C ALA A 437 16.54 54.32 15.13
N GLU A 438 17.44 53.84 14.28
CA GLU A 438 17.76 54.43 12.97
C GLU A 438 17.44 53.48 11.81
N ALA A 439 17.14 54.06 10.63
CA ALA A 439 16.90 53.31 9.41
C ALA A 439 18.17 52.59 8.94
N GLN A 440 18.14 51.25 8.91
CA GLN A 440 19.25 50.40 8.53
C GLN A 440 19.16 50.00 7.03
N PRO A 441 20.29 49.74 6.35
CA PRO A 441 20.28 49.36 4.94
C PRO A 441 19.55 48.02 4.73
N VAL A 442 18.83 47.92 3.61
CA VAL A 442 18.06 46.72 3.24
C VAL A 442 19.02 45.60 2.83
N PRO A 443 19.01 44.44 3.50
CA PRO A 443 19.82 43.30 3.10
C PRO A 443 19.41 42.80 1.70
N GLN A 444 20.36 42.31 0.91
CA GLN A 444 20.06 41.72 -0.41
C GLN A 444 19.76 40.22 -0.31
N LEU A 445 18.81 39.74 -1.11
CA LEU A 445 18.53 38.32 -1.25
C LEU A 445 19.46 37.71 -2.32
N ALA A 446 20.25 36.70 -1.96
CA ALA A 446 21.17 36.05 -2.88
C ALA A 446 20.44 35.41 -4.08
N ALA A 447 21.06 35.45 -5.27
CA ALA A 447 20.45 34.98 -6.52
C ALA A 447 20.05 33.49 -6.48
N ASP A 448 20.94 32.63 -5.97
CA ASP A 448 20.68 31.18 -5.86
C ASP A 448 19.50 30.88 -4.93
N LEU A 449 19.39 31.63 -3.84
CA LEU A 449 18.28 31.55 -2.90
C LEU A 449 16.97 32.02 -3.53
N ALA A 450 17.01 33.10 -4.30
CA ALA A 450 15.87 33.63 -5.03
C ALA A 450 15.38 32.65 -6.12
N GLN A 451 16.30 32.00 -6.83
CA GLN A 451 15.99 30.98 -7.82
C GLN A 451 15.34 29.75 -7.16
N ARG A 452 15.89 29.28 -6.04
CA ARG A 452 15.39 28.08 -5.35
C ARG A 452 14.03 28.31 -4.68
N PHE A 453 13.81 29.49 -4.11
CA PHE A 453 12.58 29.86 -3.41
C PHE A 453 11.92 31.05 -4.10
N SER A 454 11.43 30.86 -5.33
CA SER A 454 10.81 31.94 -6.11
C SER A 454 9.67 32.68 -5.37
N PRO A 455 8.80 32.01 -4.59
CA PRO A 455 7.80 32.71 -3.78
C PRO A 455 8.41 33.62 -2.69
N LEU A 456 9.56 33.24 -2.12
CA LEU A 456 10.30 34.09 -1.19
C LEU A 456 10.88 35.30 -1.92
N ALA A 457 11.43 35.11 -3.12
CA ALA A 457 11.98 36.20 -3.93
C ALA A 457 10.92 37.25 -4.29
N GLU A 458 9.74 36.80 -4.74
CA GLU A 458 8.60 37.66 -5.07
C GLU A 458 8.13 38.46 -3.83
N ALA A 459 7.92 37.76 -2.71
CA ALA A 459 7.50 38.40 -1.45
C ALA A 459 8.56 39.35 -0.91
N TRP A 460 9.85 39.02 -1.06
CA TRP A 460 10.96 39.88 -0.66
C TRP A 460 11.01 41.17 -1.47
N SER A 461 10.83 41.08 -2.79
CA SER A 461 10.81 42.26 -3.67
C SER A 461 9.60 43.16 -3.41
N ALA A 462 8.48 42.61 -2.96
CA ALA A 462 7.27 43.36 -2.63
C ALA A 462 7.30 43.98 -1.21
N ALA A 463 8.21 43.53 -0.34
CA ALA A 463 8.28 43.98 1.04
C ALA A 463 8.89 45.39 1.15
N ALA A 464 8.09 46.33 1.67
CA ALA A 464 8.49 47.73 1.83
C ALA A 464 9.40 47.97 3.04
N ASP A 465 9.19 47.24 4.14
CA ASP A 465 9.85 47.44 5.43
C ASP A 465 10.44 46.16 6.04
N THR A 466 11.15 46.29 7.15
CA THR A 466 11.79 45.17 7.88
C THR A 466 10.78 44.14 8.37
N PRO A 467 9.65 44.50 9.03
CA PRO A 467 8.58 43.55 9.36
C PRO A 467 8.08 42.75 8.17
N ALA A 468 7.80 43.38 7.03
CA ALA A 468 7.32 42.70 5.82
C ALA A 468 8.36 41.71 5.26
N ARG A 469 9.66 42.05 5.33
CA ARG A 469 10.75 41.14 4.93
C ARG A 469 10.89 39.94 5.86
N ILE A 470 10.72 40.15 7.17
CA ILE A 470 10.66 39.04 8.13
C ILE A 470 9.45 38.16 7.79
N HIS A 471 8.26 38.73 7.59
CA HIS A 471 7.09 37.96 7.18
C HIS A 471 7.31 37.16 5.88
N ALA A 472 7.98 37.74 4.87
CA ALA A 472 8.35 37.03 3.65
C ALA A 472 9.18 35.77 3.95
N ILE A 473 10.22 35.87 4.80
CA ILE A 473 11.01 34.71 5.24
C ILE A 473 10.11 33.72 6.00
N LEU A 474 9.32 34.17 6.98
CA LEU A 474 8.52 33.28 7.83
C LEU A 474 7.40 32.54 7.08
N ASP A 475 6.90 33.11 5.98
CA ASP A 475 5.82 32.58 5.16
C ASP A 475 6.34 31.64 4.04
N TYR A 476 7.47 31.98 3.41
CA TYR A 476 7.93 31.33 2.19
C TYR A 476 9.22 30.50 2.34
N TYR A 477 9.94 30.60 3.46
CA TYR A 477 11.04 29.69 3.79
C TYR A 477 10.59 28.58 4.77
N PRO A 478 11.00 27.31 4.58
CA PRO A 478 10.43 26.20 5.34
C PRO A 478 10.88 26.16 6.80
N VAL A 479 10.04 25.56 7.65
CA VAL A 479 10.38 25.22 9.03
C VAL A 479 11.26 23.97 9.13
N CYS A 480 12.27 24.02 10.00
CA CYS A 480 13.04 22.86 10.43
C CYS A 480 12.10 21.88 11.17
N ARG A 481 12.11 20.59 10.79
CA ARG A 481 11.21 19.58 11.37
C ARG A 481 11.91 18.63 12.32
N LEU A 482 13.14 18.25 12.01
CA LEU A 482 14.01 17.60 12.98
C LEU A 482 14.69 18.70 13.81
N SER A 483 13.96 19.35 14.71
CA SER A 483 14.49 20.54 15.40
C SER A 483 15.66 20.21 16.32
N HIS A 484 16.57 21.18 16.47
CA HIS A 484 17.66 21.08 17.45
C HIS A 484 17.13 21.10 18.89
N GLU A 485 15.96 21.70 19.12
CA GLU A 485 15.28 21.65 20.42
C GLU A 485 14.79 20.24 20.77
N GLN A 486 14.25 19.51 19.78
CA GLN A 486 13.81 18.13 19.98
C GLN A 486 14.99 17.16 20.05
N PHE A 487 16.09 17.49 19.35
CA PHE A 487 17.28 16.67 19.25
C PHE A 487 18.55 17.45 19.64
N PRO A 488 18.72 17.78 20.94
CA PRO A 488 19.82 18.64 21.41
C PRO A 488 21.22 18.02 21.25
N LYS A 489 21.29 16.70 21.07
CA LYS A 489 22.54 15.96 20.81
C LYS A 489 22.87 15.81 19.32
N GLY A 490 22.12 16.49 18.44
CA GLY A 490 22.28 16.41 16.99
C GLY A 490 21.07 15.78 16.31
N GLN A 491 20.76 16.26 15.10
CA GLN A 491 19.61 15.81 14.32
C GLN A 491 19.80 14.35 13.86
N PRO A 492 18.77 13.49 13.95
CA PRO A 492 18.89 12.07 13.62
C PRO A 492 19.33 11.81 12.18
N GLY A 493 20.39 11.02 11.99
CA GLY A 493 20.83 10.54 10.67
C GLY A 493 21.53 11.56 9.79
N TYR A 494 21.74 12.79 10.28
CA TYR A 494 22.47 13.84 9.58
C TYR A 494 23.95 13.46 9.39
N VAL A 495 24.49 13.71 8.19
CA VAL A 495 25.90 13.57 7.86
C VAL A 495 26.39 14.89 7.27
N LYS A 496 27.38 15.52 7.91
CA LYS A 496 27.84 16.86 7.56
C LYS A 496 28.35 16.92 6.13
N GLY A 497 27.82 17.85 5.34
CA GLY A 497 28.21 18.07 3.94
C GLY A 497 27.82 16.94 2.98
N GLN A 498 26.97 15.99 3.41
CA GLN A 498 26.59 14.83 2.61
C GLN A 498 25.04 14.71 2.53
N PRO A 499 24.36 15.50 1.68
CA PRO A 499 22.91 15.47 1.55
C PRO A 499 22.36 14.09 1.14
N GLU A 500 22.96 13.41 0.15
CA GLU A 500 22.50 12.08 -0.27
C GLU A 500 22.57 11.05 0.86
N LEU A 501 23.70 10.97 1.58
CA LEU A 501 23.85 10.06 2.72
C LEU A 501 22.89 10.41 3.85
N THR A 502 22.68 11.71 4.10
CA THR A 502 21.71 12.19 5.10
C THR A 502 20.29 11.73 4.76
N MET A 503 19.86 11.89 3.51
CA MET A 503 18.52 11.49 3.08
C MET A 503 18.35 9.97 3.04
N ARG A 504 19.40 9.23 2.67
CA ARG A 504 19.44 7.77 2.78
C ARG A 504 19.22 7.31 4.22
N ASN A 505 19.96 7.90 5.17
CA ASN A 505 19.82 7.63 6.60
C ASN A 505 18.41 7.99 7.11
N LEU A 506 17.82 9.09 6.63
CA LEU A 506 16.45 9.47 6.97
C LEU A 506 15.44 8.39 6.55
N PHE A 507 15.57 7.82 5.36
CA PHE A 507 14.67 6.75 4.92
C PHE A 507 14.82 5.50 5.77
N THR A 508 16.05 5.10 6.12
CA THR A 508 16.31 4.02 7.08
C THR A 508 15.69 4.32 8.45
N LEU A 509 15.91 5.51 8.99
CA LEU A 509 15.32 5.96 10.25
C LEU A 509 13.79 5.87 10.24
N ALA A 510 13.15 6.33 9.16
CA ALA A 510 11.71 6.26 9.02
C ALA A 510 11.21 4.80 9.04
N VAL A 511 11.91 3.87 8.38
CA VAL A 511 11.60 2.44 8.46
C VAL A 511 11.74 1.93 9.90
N LYS A 512 12.84 2.25 10.60
CA LYS A 512 13.04 1.83 12.00
C LYS A 512 12.02 2.41 12.96
N VAL A 513 11.70 3.70 12.83
CA VAL A 513 10.63 4.38 13.56
C VAL A 513 9.31 3.67 13.36
N GLY A 514 9.00 3.26 12.13
CA GLY A 514 7.80 2.53 11.81
C GLY A 514 7.77 1.10 12.36
N THR A 515 8.89 0.37 12.30
CA THR A 515 9.02 -1.01 12.82
C THR A 515 8.93 -1.06 14.35
N ASP A 516 9.43 -0.03 15.04
CA ASP A 516 9.41 0.03 16.51
C ASP A 516 8.21 0.80 17.08
N ALA A 517 7.22 1.15 16.25
CA ALA A 517 6.08 1.96 16.65
C ALA A 517 5.16 1.32 17.71
N LEU A 518 5.06 -0.01 17.76
CA LEU A 518 4.37 -0.72 18.85
C LEU A 518 5.13 -0.63 20.19
N LYS A 519 6.45 -0.39 20.15
CA LYS A 519 7.33 -0.47 21.33
C LYS A 519 7.45 0.86 22.08
N SER A 520 7.08 1.98 21.45
CA SER A 520 7.23 3.34 21.98
C SER A 520 6.58 4.37 21.06
N ASP A 521 6.32 5.59 21.54
CA ASP A 521 6.01 6.71 20.64
C ASP A 521 7.30 7.17 19.95
N THR A 522 7.59 6.55 18.81
CA THR A 522 8.82 6.75 18.04
C THR A 522 8.80 8.03 17.19
N GLY A 523 7.73 8.83 17.23
CA GLY A 523 7.55 9.98 16.34
C GLY A 523 7.02 9.59 14.95
N THR A 524 6.23 8.53 14.83
CA THR A 524 5.68 8.03 13.55
C THR A 524 5.00 9.10 12.69
N GLU A 525 4.32 10.07 13.31
CA GLU A 525 3.66 11.19 12.62
C GLU A 525 4.65 12.18 12.02
N LEU A 526 5.71 12.52 12.76
CA LEU A 526 6.79 13.38 12.29
C LEU A 526 7.44 12.74 11.06
N PHE A 527 7.90 11.50 11.17
CA PHE A 527 8.56 10.80 10.07
C PHE A 527 7.63 10.55 8.87
N THR A 528 6.33 10.29 9.10
CA THR A 528 5.35 10.23 7.99
C THR A 528 5.30 11.54 7.22
N THR A 529 5.27 12.67 7.93
CA THR A 529 5.28 14.01 7.32
C THR A 529 6.58 14.27 6.56
N LEU A 530 7.72 13.84 7.10
CA LEU A 530 9.03 13.96 6.44
C LEU A 530 9.06 13.16 5.13
N ILE A 531 8.62 11.89 5.15
CA ILE A 531 8.60 11.06 3.94
C ILE A 531 7.66 11.64 2.88
N GLN A 532 6.47 12.11 3.25
CA GLN A 532 5.53 12.74 2.31
C GLN A 532 6.15 13.97 1.62
N LYS A 533 6.92 14.77 2.35
CA LYS A 533 7.66 15.91 1.80
C LYS A 533 8.77 15.47 0.85
N CYS A 534 9.53 14.44 1.22
CA CYS A 534 10.54 13.88 0.34
C CYS A 534 9.90 13.38 -0.96
N GLU A 535 8.76 12.69 -0.90
CA GLU A 535 8.06 12.26 -2.11
C GLU A 535 7.54 13.43 -2.95
N ALA A 536 7.15 14.56 -2.33
CA ALA A 536 6.73 15.74 -3.07
C ALA A 536 7.91 16.36 -3.84
N VAL A 537 9.08 16.46 -3.19
CA VAL A 537 10.33 16.87 -3.83
C VAL A 537 10.72 15.91 -4.95
N GLU A 538 10.71 14.59 -4.73
CA GLU A 538 10.99 13.59 -5.77
C GLU A 538 10.11 13.82 -7.03
N ARG A 539 8.80 14.11 -6.84
CA ARG A 539 7.86 14.32 -7.95
C ARG A 539 8.08 15.61 -8.75
N SER A 540 8.75 16.62 -8.18
CA SER A 540 9.02 17.88 -8.87
C SER A 540 10.13 17.75 -9.93
N PHE A 541 10.89 16.65 -9.93
CA PHE A 541 11.90 16.39 -10.95
C PHE A 541 11.28 15.63 -12.15
N PRO A 542 11.19 16.27 -13.34
CA PRO A 542 10.54 15.66 -14.51
C PRO A 542 11.36 14.49 -15.10
N GLY A 543 12.69 14.55 -15.03
CA GLY A 543 13.63 13.54 -15.56
C GLY A 543 13.74 12.26 -14.72
N ARG A 544 13.00 12.14 -13.62
CA ARG A 544 13.07 11.00 -12.70
C ARG A 544 12.67 9.68 -13.35
N VAL A 545 13.27 8.59 -12.89
CA VAL A 545 12.83 7.23 -13.19
C VAL A 545 11.50 6.98 -12.47
N ARG A 546 10.41 6.80 -13.23
CA ARG A 546 9.05 6.64 -12.70
C ARG A 546 8.69 5.19 -12.37
N TYR A 547 9.18 4.27 -13.19
CA TYR A 547 8.95 2.84 -13.05
C TYR A 547 10.28 2.17 -12.71
N VAL A 548 10.32 1.40 -11.62
CA VAL A 548 11.52 0.69 -11.17
C VAL A 548 11.28 -0.81 -11.39
N PRO A 549 11.90 -1.43 -12.41
CA PRO A 549 11.56 -2.80 -12.82
C PRO A 549 11.97 -3.93 -11.86
N HIS A 550 12.56 -3.65 -10.70
CA HIS A 550 12.89 -4.66 -9.68
C HIS A 550 12.05 -4.49 -8.40
N THR A 551 10.76 -4.14 -8.57
CA THR A 551 9.82 -3.91 -7.46
C THR A 551 8.65 -4.90 -7.48
N LYS A 552 7.78 -4.84 -6.46
CA LYS A 552 6.54 -5.64 -6.41
C LYS A 552 5.58 -5.40 -7.59
N GLN A 553 5.75 -4.31 -8.34
CA GLN A 553 4.96 -4.08 -9.55
C GLN A 553 5.34 -5.08 -10.65
N THR A 554 6.63 -5.35 -10.82
CA THR A 554 7.14 -6.29 -11.81
C THR A 554 6.65 -7.71 -11.56
N ALA A 555 6.60 -8.16 -10.31
CA ALA A 555 5.97 -9.44 -9.96
C ALA A 555 4.50 -9.55 -10.41
N ARG A 556 3.74 -8.44 -10.46
CA ARG A 556 2.37 -8.44 -11.01
C ARG A 556 2.33 -8.52 -12.52
N GLU A 557 3.30 -7.89 -13.18
CA GLU A 557 3.41 -7.94 -14.63
C GLU A 557 3.72 -9.37 -15.08
N PHE A 558 4.60 -10.07 -14.37
CA PHE A 558 4.79 -11.53 -14.53
C PHE A 558 3.50 -12.32 -14.30
N ARG A 559 2.84 -12.14 -13.13
CA ARG A 559 1.59 -12.86 -12.80
C ARG A 559 0.48 -12.67 -13.82
N ASN A 560 0.35 -11.46 -14.38
CA ASN A 560 -0.71 -11.13 -15.33
C ASN A 560 -0.27 -11.32 -16.79
N GLU A 561 0.92 -11.90 -17.03
CA GLU A 561 1.48 -12.14 -18.35
C GLU A 561 1.59 -10.87 -19.22
N ARG A 562 1.95 -9.75 -18.58
CA ARG A 562 2.11 -8.41 -19.17
C ARG A 562 3.54 -7.86 -19.04
N PHE A 563 4.48 -8.67 -18.56
CA PHE A 563 5.88 -8.25 -18.46
C PHE A 563 6.47 -8.06 -19.87
N ASP A 564 6.94 -6.86 -20.13
CA ASP A 564 7.59 -6.48 -21.39
C ASP A 564 9.11 -6.40 -21.12
N PRO A 565 9.89 -7.38 -21.59
CA PRO A 565 11.31 -7.46 -21.28
C PRO A 565 12.12 -6.33 -21.94
N GLU A 566 11.75 -5.89 -23.16
CA GLU A 566 12.46 -4.83 -23.88
C GLU A 566 12.30 -3.48 -23.19
N ARG A 567 11.06 -3.16 -22.78
CA ARG A 567 10.78 -1.95 -22.00
C ARG A 567 11.47 -1.96 -20.63
N ALA A 568 11.57 -3.13 -20.00
CA ALA A 568 12.26 -3.28 -18.73
C ALA A 568 13.76 -2.97 -18.87
N VAL A 569 14.43 -3.56 -19.87
CA VAL A 569 15.87 -3.34 -20.16
C VAL A 569 16.17 -1.85 -20.39
N ALA A 570 15.41 -1.19 -21.26
CA ALA A 570 15.59 0.25 -21.55
C ALA A 570 15.44 1.15 -20.31
N THR A 571 14.60 0.74 -19.35
CA THR A 571 14.44 1.48 -18.09
C THR A 571 15.60 1.21 -17.12
N LEU A 572 16.03 -0.06 -17.02
CA LEU A 572 17.09 -0.50 -16.10
C LEU A 572 18.44 0.11 -16.46
N GLU A 573 18.74 0.31 -17.74
CA GLU A 573 19.98 0.95 -18.21
C GLU A 573 20.23 2.30 -17.53
N ARG A 574 19.18 3.06 -17.27
CA ARG A 574 19.25 4.41 -16.66
C ARG A 574 19.38 4.42 -15.13
N ILE A 575 19.35 3.27 -14.47
CA ILE A 575 19.33 3.16 -13.00
C ILE A 575 20.72 2.76 -12.49
N PRO A 576 21.44 3.61 -11.72
CA PRO A 576 22.85 3.40 -11.37
C PRO A 576 23.07 2.41 -10.22
N THR A 577 22.13 1.50 -9.96
CA THR A 577 22.24 0.53 -8.87
C THR A 577 22.67 -0.83 -9.38
N LEU A 578 23.41 -1.57 -8.55
CA LEU A 578 23.80 -2.93 -8.85
C LEU A 578 22.59 -3.84 -9.10
N ALA A 579 21.51 -3.66 -8.32
CA ALA A 579 20.24 -4.37 -8.53
C ALA A 579 19.68 -4.20 -9.95
N ALA A 580 19.79 -3.00 -10.52
CA ALA A 580 19.31 -2.73 -11.87
C ALA A 580 20.22 -3.34 -12.94
N GLY A 581 21.55 -3.29 -12.76
CA GLY A 581 22.49 -3.96 -13.65
C GLY A 581 22.30 -5.48 -13.68
N VAL A 582 22.18 -6.10 -12.50
CA VAL A 582 21.95 -7.55 -12.37
C VAL A 582 20.64 -7.96 -13.04
N MET A 583 19.57 -7.20 -12.83
CA MET A 583 18.29 -7.50 -13.50
C MET A 583 18.32 -7.26 -15.01
N GLN A 584 19.04 -6.23 -15.48
CA GLN A 584 19.16 -5.93 -16.91
C GLN A 584 19.78 -7.11 -17.64
N ASP A 585 20.95 -7.58 -17.17
CA ASP A 585 21.63 -8.75 -17.71
C ASP A 585 20.76 -10.01 -17.64
N ALA A 586 20.09 -10.21 -16.50
CA ALA A 586 19.23 -11.38 -16.31
C ALA A 586 18.04 -11.41 -17.26
N VAL A 587 17.36 -10.28 -17.50
CA VAL A 587 16.26 -10.20 -18.46
C VAL A 587 16.75 -10.53 -19.87
N SER A 588 17.90 -9.96 -20.28
CA SER A 588 18.49 -10.25 -21.59
C SER A 588 18.88 -11.73 -21.74
N SER A 589 19.51 -12.31 -20.73
CA SER A 589 19.90 -13.73 -20.72
C SER A 589 18.70 -14.67 -20.76
N LEU A 590 17.62 -14.34 -20.04
CA LEU A 590 16.38 -15.12 -20.05
C LEU A 590 15.62 -15.00 -21.39
N GLN A 591 15.69 -13.85 -22.06
CA GLN A 591 15.17 -13.70 -23.42
C GLN A 591 15.96 -14.57 -24.41
N GLN A 592 17.29 -14.53 -24.36
CA GLN A 592 18.16 -15.37 -25.20
C GLN A 592 17.92 -16.87 -24.94
N ALA A 593 17.62 -17.25 -23.70
CA ALA A 593 17.29 -18.62 -23.34
C ALA A 593 15.88 -19.07 -23.76
N GLY A 594 15.03 -18.18 -24.31
CA GLY A 594 13.65 -18.49 -24.71
C GLY A 594 12.61 -18.49 -23.58
N LEU A 595 13.04 -18.20 -22.34
CA LEU A 595 12.15 -18.17 -21.17
C LEU A 595 11.31 -16.88 -21.07
N LEU A 596 11.75 -15.81 -21.74
CA LEU A 596 11.01 -14.55 -21.86
C LEU A 596 10.75 -14.23 -23.33
N VAL A 597 9.48 -14.24 -23.75
CA VAL A 597 9.05 -13.98 -25.13
C VAL A 597 8.05 -12.82 -25.19
N ALA A 598 8.21 -11.92 -26.16
CA ALA A 598 7.21 -10.88 -26.47
C ALA A 598 5.96 -11.50 -27.14
N ARG A 599 4.73 -11.14 -26.73
CA ARG A 599 3.49 -11.78 -27.21
C ARG A 599 2.87 -11.13 -28.46
N PRO A 600 2.27 -11.91 -29.40
CA PRO A 600 1.61 -11.42 -30.62
C PRO A 600 0.25 -10.73 -30.38
N ALA A 601 -0.21 -9.98 -31.39
CA ALA A 601 -1.35 -9.06 -31.30
C ALA A 601 -2.74 -9.76 -31.41
N PRO A 602 -3.83 -9.14 -30.92
CA PRO A 602 -5.19 -9.72 -30.95
C PRO A 602 -5.71 -10.14 -32.34
N ALA A 603 -5.34 -9.41 -33.41
CA ALA A 603 -5.79 -9.67 -34.77
C ALA A 603 -5.26 -10.99 -35.36
N GLU A 604 -4.07 -11.42 -34.93
CA GLU A 604 -3.44 -12.66 -35.41
C GLU A 604 -4.11 -13.91 -34.80
N ARG A 605 -4.74 -13.77 -33.63
CA ARG A 605 -5.45 -14.88 -32.95
C ARG A 605 -6.81 -15.23 -33.57
N LEU A 606 -7.48 -14.27 -34.22
CA LEU A 606 -8.80 -14.48 -34.86
C LEU A 606 -8.74 -15.38 -36.09
N ARG A 607 -7.57 -15.55 -36.70
CA ARG A 607 -7.38 -16.32 -37.95
C ARG A 607 -7.45 -17.83 -37.75
N THR A 608 -7.60 -18.33 -36.52
CA THR A 608 -7.53 -19.76 -36.19
C THR A 608 -8.90 -20.48 -36.13
N VAL A 609 -10.01 -19.82 -36.44
CA VAL A 609 -11.39 -20.39 -36.39
C VAL A 609 -12.08 -20.32 -37.76
N SER A 610 -12.74 -21.40 -38.19
CA SER A 610 -13.44 -21.48 -39.50
C SER A 610 -14.70 -20.58 -39.54
N PRO A 611 -14.87 -19.76 -40.61
CA PRO A 611 -16.06 -18.93 -40.80
C PRO A 611 -17.37 -19.72 -40.87
N GLU A 612 -17.36 -20.89 -41.51
CA GLU A 612 -18.54 -21.75 -41.70
C GLU A 612 -19.03 -22.35 -40.38
N ALA A 613 -18.10 -22.69 -39.48
CA ALA A 613 -18.44 -23.18 -38.14
C ALA A 613 -19.10 -22.08 -37.30
N MET A 614 -18.63 -20.83 -37.41
CA MET A 614 -19.24 -19.68 -36.75
C MET A 614 -20.64 -19.37 -37.30
N ASP A 615 -20.86 -19.52 -38.61
CA ASP A 615 -22.18 -19.32 -39.23
C ASP A 615 -23.21 -20.33 -38.72
N ARG A 616 -22.86 -21.63 -38.70
CA ARG A 616 -23.75 -22.68 -38.17
C ARG A 616 -24.08 -22.47 -36.69
N ALA A 617 -23.07 -22.13 -35.88
CA ALA A 617 -23.23 -21.85 -34.46
C ALA A 617 -24.20 -20.68 -34.21
N ALA A 618 -24.11 -19.62 -35.02
CA ALA A 618 -24.99 -18.48 -34.94
C ALA A 618 -26.44 -18.79 -35.36
N MET A 619 -26.65 -19.62 -36.38
CA MET A 619 -28.00 -20.08 -36.78
C MET A 619 -28.68 -20.90 -35.67
N VAL A 620 -27.95 -21.83 -35.04
CA VAL A 620 -28.49 -22.66 -33.96
C VAL A 620 -28.96 -21.82 -32.76
N LEU A 621 -28.18 -20.80 -32.38
CA LEU A 621 -28.59 -19.88 -31.30
C LEU A 621 -29.84 -19.06 -31.68
N ASN A 622 -29.96 -18.66 -32.94
CA ASN A 622 -31.11 -17.90 -33.44
C ASN A 622 -32.41 -18.74 -33.45
N GLU A 623 -32.36 -19.98 -33.94
CA GLU A 623 -33.51 -20.89 -33.93
C GLU A 623 -33.99 -21.19 -32.50
N ARG A 624 -33.06 -21.47 -31.57
CA ARG A 624 -33.39 -21.67 -30.15
C ARG A 624 -34.06 -20.46 -29.52
N ALA A 625 -33.60 -19.26 -29.85
CA ALA A 625 -34.19 -18.02 -29.37
C ALA A 625 -35.62 -17.80 -29.91
N HIS A 626 -35.90 -18.16 -31.16
CA HIS A 626 -37.27 -18.11 -31.73
C HIS A 626 -38.23 -19.08 -31.03
N THR A 627 -37.79 -20.32 -30.79
CA THR A 627 -38.59 -21.32 -30.05
C THR A 627 -38.90 -20.86 -28.63
N ALA A 628 -37.89 -20.36 -27.90
CA ALA A 628 -38.08 -19.84 -26.55
C ALA A 628 -38.99 -18.59 -26.52
N SER A 629 -38.91 -17.74 -27.54
CA SER A 629 -39.76 -16.54 -27.65
C SER A 629 -41.25 -16.86 -27.73
N ALA A 630 -41.62 -17.93 -28.45
CA ALA A 630 -43.02 -18.37 -28.59
C ALA A 630 -43.68 -18.77 -27.26
N GLN A 631 -42.87 -19.15 -26.26
CA GLN A 631 -43.34 -19.53 -24.92
C GLN A 631 -43.25 -18.37 -23.92
N ILE A 632 -42.14 -17.62 -23.95
CA ILE A 632 -41.84 -16.58 -22.95
C ILE A 632 -42.61 -15.28 -23.22
N THR A 633 -42.86 -14.93 -24.49
CA THR A 633 -43.60 -13.69 -24.83
C THR A 633 -45.03 -13.70 -24.25
N PRO A 634 -45.87 -14.73 -24.46
CA PRO A 634 -47.21 -14.77 -23.89
C PRO A 634 -47.23 -14.81 -22.35
N LEU A 635 -46.26 -15.48 -21.73
CA LEU A 635 -46.10 -15.53 -20.28
C LEU A 635 -45.92 -14.12 -19.69
N LEU A 636 -45.00 -13.34 -20.27
CA LEU A 636 -44.76 -11.95 -19.85
C LEU A 636 -45.98 -11.08 -20.10
N GLN A 637 -46.59 -11.15 -21.29
CA GLN A 637 -47.76 -10.32 -21.63
C GLN A 637 -48.96 -10.58 -20.71
N THR A 638 -49.20 -11.83 -20.33
CA THR A 638 -50.35 -12.21 -19.49
C THR A 638 -50.18 -11.81 -18.04
N ASN A 639 -48.97 -11.94 -17.49
CA ASN A 639 -48.75 -11.88 -16.03
C ASN A 639 -48.09 -10.60 -15.52
N LEU A 640 -47.48 -9.78 -16.40
CA LEU A 640 -46.70 -8.61 -15.99
C LEU A 640 -47.50 -7.63 -15.09
N ARG A 641 -48.76 -7.35 -15.45
CA ARG A 641 -49.64 -6.46 -14.67
C ARG A 641 -49.99 -7.04 -13.30
N ALA A 642 -50.28 -8.35 -13.26
CA ALA A 642 -50.66 -9.04 -12.03
C ALA A 642 -49.49 -9.12 -11.03
N TRP A 643 -48.27 -9.37 -11.51
CA TRP A 643 -47.09 -9.46 -10.63
C TRP A 643 -46.76 -8.14 -9.93
N ILE A 644 -47.00 -7.00 -10.58
CA ILE A 644 -46.67 -5.70 -10.01
C ILE A 644 -47.68 -5.28 -8.95
N GLY A 645 -48.95 -5.66 -9.06
CA GLY A 645 -50.00 -5.35 -8.08
C GLY A 645 -50.63 -3.97 -8.26
N ALA A 646 -51.90 -3.84 -7.87
CA ALA A 646 -52.69 -2.61 -8.06
C ALA A 646 -52.18 -1.43 -7.19
N ASP A 647 -51.51 -1.73 -6.08
CA ASP A 647 -50.92 -0.76 -5.14
C ASP A 647 -49.75 0.04 -5.74
N LEU A 648 -49.06 -0.51 -6.74
CA LEU A 648 -47.94 0.14 -7.43
C LEU A 648 -48.33 0.71 -8.81
N GLY A 649 -49.64 0.69 -9.12
CA GLY A 649 -50.21 1.10 -10.41
C GLY A 649 -50.03 0.03 -11.48
N ALA A 650 -51.01 -0.85 -11.65
CA ALA A 650 -50.91 -2.02 -12.54
C ALA A 650 -50.64 -1.68 -14.03
N ASP A 651 -50.97 -0.46 -14.46
CA ASP A 651 -50.71 0.05 -15.81
C ASP A 651 -49.31 0.69 -15.98
N ALA A 652 -48.49 0.71 -14.93
CA ALA A 652 -47.25 1.46 -14.91
C ALA A 652 -46.05 0.73 -15.56
N ALA A 653 -46.17 -0.56 -15.91
CA ALA A 653 -45.13 -1.33 -16.59
C ALA A 653 -45.53 -1.78 -17.98
N ARG A 654 -44.60 -1.69 -18.93
CA ARG A 654 -44.80 -2.16 -20.32
C ARG A 654 -43.62 -2.96 -20.85
N LEU A 655 -43.92 -3.96 -21.66
CA LEU A 655 -42.94 -4.66 -22.49
C LEU A 655 -42.64 -3.81 -23.73
N ALA A 656 -41.38 -3.61 -24.09
CA ALA A 656 -40.96 -2.71 -25.17
C ALA A 656 -39.97 -3.39 -26.13
N GLY A 657 -40.01 -2.99 -27.41
CA GLY A 657 -39.05 -3.44 -28.44
C GLY A 657 -39.13 -4.94 -28.75
N LEU A 658 -40.34 -5.49 -28.82
CA LEU A 658 -40.57 -6.92 -29.06
C LEU A 658 -40.05 -7.40 -30.42
N GLU A 659 -40.11 -6.53 -31.43
CA GLU A 659 -39.57 -6.73 -32.77
C GLU A 659 -38.05 -6.93 -32.80
N HIS A 660 -37.34 -6.61 -31.70
CA HIS A 660 -35.90 -6.76 -31.54
C HIS A 660 -35.51 -7.76 -30.45
N ALA A 661 -36.46 -8.54 -29.92
CA ALA A 661 -36.20 -9.46 -28.83
C ALA A 661 -35.29 -10.63 -29.21
N VAL A 662 -35.38 -11.11 -30.45
CA VAL A 662 -34.53 -12.19 -30.99
C VAL A 662 -33.38 -11.59 -31.81
N LYS A 663 -32.14 -11.95 -31.46
CA LYS A 663 -30.93 -11.45 -32.14
C LYS A 663 -30.69 -12.18 -33.45
N SER A 664 -30.36 -11.45 -34.53
CA SER A 664 -30.11 -12.04 -35.85
C SER A 664 -28.86 -12.92 -35.88
N ALA A 665 -28.84 -13.92 -36.76
CA ALA A 665 -27.69 -14.82 -36.94
C ALA A 665 -26.37 -14.05 -37.23
N GLY A 666 -26.40 -13.01 -38.07
CA GLY A 666 -25.22 -12.19 -38.34
C GLY A 666 -24.63 -11.50 -37.09
N SER A 667 -25.48 -10.97 -36.20
CA SER A 667 -25.01 -10.33 -34.95
C SER A 667 -24.50 -11.34 -33.92
N LEU A 668 -25.01 -12.57 -33.96
CA LEU A 668 -24.52 -13.68 -33.14
C LEU A 668 -23.15 -14.15 -33.62
N LYS A 669 -22.92 -14.21 -34.94
CA LYS A 669 -21.61 -14.51 -35.54
C LYS A 669 -20.53 -13.53 -35.08
N ASP A 670 -20.79 -12.22 -35.18
CA ASP A 670 -19.85 -11.18 -34.75
C ASP A 670 -19.52 -11.31 -33.25
N LYS A 671 -20.53 -11.54 -32.41
CA LYS A 671 -20.35 -11.71 -30.96
C LYS A 671 -19.47 -12.92 -30.63
N LEU A 672 -19.65 -14.05 -31.31
CA LEU A 672 -18.81 -15.23 -31.14
C LEU A 672 -17.35 -14.92 -31.52
N GLY A 673 -17.11 -14.23 -32.64
CA GLY A 673 -15.77 -13.81 -33.04
C GLY A 673 -15.10 -12.91 -32.01
N TYR A 674 -15.85 -11.98 -31.44
CA TYR A 674 -15.36 -11.06 -30.42
C TYR A 674 -14.95 -11.76 -29.11
N MET A 675 -15.72 -12.75 -28.68
CA MET A 675 -15.41 -13.52 -27.47
C MET A 675 -14.12 -14.34 -27.62
N ILE A 676 -13.83 -14.84 -28.82
CA ILE A 676 -12.62 -15.64 -29.13
C ILE A 676 -11.36 -14.74 -29.18
N ALA A 677 -11.45 -13.52 -29.73
CA ALA A 677 -10.31 -12.60 -29.87
C ALA A 677 -9.72 -12.07 -28.55
N ALA A 678 -10.57 -11.94 -27.52
CA ALA A 678 -10.28 -11.23 -26.26
C ALA A 678 -9.51 -12.07 -25.21
N LYS A 679 -9.14 -13.32 -25.52
CA LYS A 679 -8.31 -14.21 -24.70
C LYS A 679 -8.86 -14.52 -23.28
N GLN A 680 -10.16 -14.80 -23.18
CA GLN A 680 -10.71 -15.50 -22.00
C GLN A 680 -11.33 -16.87 -22.31
N LEU A 681 -11.63 -17.20 -23.57
CA LEU A 681 -12.25 -18.49 -23.95
C LEU A 681 -11.67 -18.98 -25.29
N PRO A 682 -10.96 -20.12 -25.32
CA PRO A 682 -10.16 -20.51 -26.48
C PRO A 682 -10.92 -21.25 -27.60
N ASP A 683 -12.19 -21.64 -27.42
CA ASP A 683 -12.95 -22.39 -28.44
C ASP A 683 -14.40 -21.91 -28.65
N LEU A 684 -14.98 -22.31 -29.78
CA LEU A 684 -16.33 -21.92 -30.22
C LEU A 684 -17.45 -22.49 -29.32
N GLN A 685 -17.26 -23.67 -28.72
CA GLN A 685 -18.28 -24.32 -27.88
C GLN A 685 -18.44 -23.60 -26.53
N ASN A 686 -17.32 -23.18 -25.93
CA ASN A 686 -17.29 -22.37 -24.73
C ASN A 686 -17.82 -20.94 -24.96
N ALA A 687 -17.64 -20.40 -26.17
CA ALA A 687 -18.26 -19.14 -26.55
C ALA A 687 -19.79 -19.31 -26.68
N LEU A 688 -20.27 -20.40 -27.31
CA LEU A 688 -21.68 -20.72 -27.49
C LEU A 688 -22.45 -20.84 -26.16
N SER A 689 -21.91 -21.58 -25.20
CA SER A 689 -22.57 -21.82 -23.90
C SER A 689 -22.72 -20.58 -23.02
N ARG A 690 -21.99 -19.50 -23.34
CA ARG A 690 -21.98 -18.24 -22.58
C ARG A 690 -22.78 -17.11 -23.23
N VAL A 691 -23.36 -17.33 -24.41
CA VAL A 691 -24.26 -16.34 -25.03
C VAL A 691 -25.60 -16.36 -24.31
N ASN A 692 -25.88 -15.29 -23.56
CA ASN A 692 -27.10 -15.12 -22.77
C ASN A 692 -28.12 -14.16 -23.38
N ASP A 693 -27.77 -13.47 -24.46
CA ASP A 693 -28.59 -12.42 -25.09
C ASP A 693 -29.03 -12.76 -26.52
N ALA A 694 -29.11 -14.05 -26.85
CA ALA A 694 -29.73 -14.51 -28.09
C ALA A 694 -31.24 -14.20 -28.11
N LEU A 695 -31.89 -14.30 -26.94
CA LEU A 695 -33.22 -13.76 -26.65
C LEU A 695 -33.10 -12.73 -25.51
N ARG A 696 -33.57 -11.50 -25.74
CA ARG A 696 -33.51 -10.40 -24.77
C ARG A 696 -34.79 -9.57 -24.79
N TYR A 697 -35.46 -9.45 -23.66
CA TYR A 697 -36.61 -8.54 -23.51
C TYR A 697 -36.22 -7.24 -22.80
N SER A 698 -36.91 -6.15 -23.14
CA SER A 698 -36.80 -4.87 -22.43
C SER A 698 -38.13 -4.56 -21.75
N ILE A 699 -38.10 -4.33 -20.44
CA ILE A 699 -39.29 -3.96 -19.66
C ILE A 699 -39.09 -2.54 -19.15
N VAL A 700 -40.02 -1.66 -19.48
CA VAL A 700 -39.99 -0.27 -19.04
C VAL A 700 -40.84 -0.09 -17.79
N LEU A 701 -40.23 0.46 -16.75
CA LEU A 701 -40.82 0.67 -15.43
C LEU A 701 -40.71 2.14 -15.02
N PRO A 702 -41.61 2.65 -14.16
CA PRO A 702 -41.55 4.01 -13.64
C PRO A 702 -40.37 4.15 -12.66
N PRO A 703 -39.67 5.29 -12.64
CA PRO A 703 -38.50 5.48 -11.77
C PRO A 703 -38.77 5.30 -10.27
N ASP A 704 -39.94 5.73 -9.78
CA ASP A 704 -40.26 5.76 -8.35
C ASP A 704 -40.60 4.38 -7.78
N THR A 705 -41.14 3.49 -8.62
CA THR A 705 -41.52 2.10 -8.25
C THR A 705 -40.58 1.06 -8.85
N PHE A 706 -39.56 1.49 -9.59
CA PHE A 706 -38.68 0.65 -10.41
C PHE A 706 -38.17 -0.61 -9.70
N VAL A 707 -37.53 -0.44 -8.54
CA VAL A 707 -36.92 -1.55 -7.79
C VAL A 707 -37.94 -2.51 -7.21
N ALA A 708 -39.03 -1.98 -6.65
CA ALA A 708 -40.11 -2.80 -6.11
C ALA A 708 -40.77 -3.61 -7.23
N ALA A 709 -41.10 -2.98 -8.36
CA ALA A 709 -41.69 -3.62 -9.52
C ALA A 709 -40.75 -4.68 -10.13
N SER A 710 -39.46 -4.37 -10.33
CA SER A 710 -38.49 -5.35 -10.86
C SER A 710 -38.35 -6.58 -9.95
N ARG A 711 -38.36 -6.40 -8.62
CA ARG A 711 -38.29 -7.52 -7.66
C ARG A 711 -39.53 -8.41 -7.74
N ARG A 712 -40.72 -7.81 -7.84
CA ARG A 712 -41.98 -8.56 -7.97
C ARG A 712 -42.06 -9.35 -9.28
N ILE A 713 -41.61 -8.76 -10.39
CA ILE A 713 -41.55 -9.44 -11.71
C ILE A 713 -40.59 -10.63 -11.67
N LEU A 714 -39.39 -10.46 -11.10
CA LEU A 714 -38.42 -11.55 -10.96
C LEU A 714 -38.95 -12.69 -10.08
N ALA A 715 -39.62 -12.36 -8.96
CA ALA A 715 -40.27 -13.38 -8.12
C ALA A 715 -41.42 -14.10 -8.85
N GLY A 716 -42.14 -13.40 -9.73
CA GLY A 716 -43.16 -13.99 -10.59
C GLY A 716 -42.56 -14.99 -11.60
N LEU A 717 -41.45 -14.63 -12.24
CA LEU A 717 -40.73 -15.49 -13.17
C LEU A 717 -40.12 -16.73 -12.50
N GLU A 718 -39.55 -16.57 -11.31
CA GLU A 718 -39.03 -17.67 -10.51
C GLU A 718 -40.11 -18.70 -10.15
N LYS A 719 -41.33 -18.23 -9.77
CA LYS A 719 -42.49 -19.11 -9.52
C LYS A 719 -42.95 -19.90 -10.76
N HIS A 720 -42.63 -19.41 -11.96
CA HIS A 720 -42.91 -20.10 -13.22
C HIS A 720 -41.70 -20.90 -13.75
N GLY A 721 -40.69 -21.14 -12.90
CA GLY A 721 -39.55 -22.00 -13.20
C GLY A 721 -38.40 -21.33 -13.95
N HIS A 722 -38.40 -20.00 -14.10
CA HIS A 722 -37.29 -19.26 -14.71
C HIS A 722 -36.31 -18.76 -13.64
N ALA A 723 -35.19 -19.45 -13.46
CA ALA A 723 -34.22 -19.15 -12.40
C ALA A 723 -33.24 -18.03 -12.82
N MET A 724 -32.93 -17.09 -11.92
CA MET A 724 -31.93 -16.04 -12.15
C MET A 724 -30.52 -16.59 -11.95
N THR A 725 -29.69 -16.49 -13.00
CA THR A 725 -28.30 -16.96 -12.97
C THR A 725 -27.30 -15.81 -12.89
N ALA A 726 -27.68 -14.60 -13.31
CA ALA A 726 -26.87 -13.40 -13.13
C ALA A 726 -27.72 -12.13 -13.12
N ARG A 727 -27.22 -11.07 -12.48
CA ARG A 727 -27.79 -9.73 -12.48
C ARG A 727 -26.68 -8.70 -12.48
N ILE A 728 -26.78 -7.74 -13.39
CA ILE A 728 -25.85 -6.62 -13.52
C ILE A 728 -26.65 -5.32 -13.50
N ASN A 729 -26.33 -4.47 -12.54
CA ASN A 729 -26.93 -3.17 -12.37
C ASN A 729 -26.08 -2.10 -13.07
N HIS A 730 -26.39 -1.83 -14.33
CA HIS A 730 -25.63 -0.84 -15.09
C HIS A 730 -25.89 0.60 -14.61
N PHE A 731 -26.95 0.85 -13.83
CA PHE A 731 -27.16 2.15 -13.18
C PHE A 731 -26.11 2.47 -12.11
N SER A 732 -25.51 1.45 -11.47
CA SER A 732 -24.50 1.62 -10.41
C SER A 732 -23.06 1.58 -10.92
N GLN A 733 -22.86 1.55 -12.25
CA GLN A 733 -21.55 1.49 -12.91
C GLN A 733 -21.15 2.84 -13.55
N PRO A 734 -20.46 3.74 -12.81
CA PRO A 734 -20.05 5.03 -13.36
C PRO A 734 -19.10 4.95 -14.57
N GLY A 735 -19.45 5.70 -15.62
CA GLY A 735 -18.66 5.77 -16.86
C GLY A 735 -18.99 4.69 -17.89
N THR A 736 -20.12 3.99 -17.72
CA THR A 736 -20.71 3.18 -18.78
C THR A 736 -21.57 4.06 -19.68
N ALA A 737 -21.68 3.65 -20.94
CA ALA A 737 -22.53 4.30 -21.92
C ALA A 737 -23.98 3.82 -21.86
N PHE A 738 -24.41 3.15 -20.81
CA PHE A 738 -25.58 2.28 -20.87
C PHE A 738 -26.20 2.15 -19.48
N GLY A 739 -27.51 2.38 -19.38
CA GLY A 739 -28.25 2.34 -18.11
C GLY A 739 -29.43 1.38 -18.20
N ALA A 740 -29.35 0.27 -17.46
CA ALA A 740 -30.39 -0.74 -17.31
C ALA A 740 -30.08 -1.61 -16.09
N LEU A 741 -31.08 -2.30 -15.55
CA LEU A 741 -30.86 -3.47 -14.70
C LEU A 741 -31.00 -4.72 -15.58
N SER A 742 -29.87 -5.34 -15.91
CA SER A 742 -29.82 -6.54 -16.75
C SER A 742 -29.86 -7.78 -15.87
N VAL A 743 -30.70 -8.74 -16.22
CA VAL A 743 -30.86 -10.01 -15.50
C VAL A 743 -30.79 -11.14 -16.52
N THR A 744 -29.90 -12.10 -16.28
CA THR A 744 -29.85 -13.36 -17.03
C THR A 744 -30.67 -14.42 -16.30
N LEU A 745 -31.54 -15.10 -17.04
CA LEU A 745 -32.45 -16.13 -16.58
C LEU A 745 -32.21 -17.42 -17.35
N GLN A 746 -32.37 -18.55 -16.67
CA GLN A 746 -32.40 -19.89 -17.26
C GLN A 746 -33.84 -20.33 -17.45
N ALA A 747 -34.18 -20.86 -18.62
CA ALA A 747 -35.51 -21.41 -18.90
C ALA A 747 -35.74 -22.72 -18.10
N PRO A 748 -37.01 -23.12 -17.82
CA PRO A 748 -37.34 -24.31 -17.03
C PRO A 748 -36.74 -25.62 -17.57
N SER A 749 -36.47 -25.69 -18.88
CA SER A 749 -35.82 -26.84 -19.50
C SER A 749 -34.32 -26.96 -19.19
N GLY A 750 -33.69 -25.92 -18.61
CA GLY A 750 -32.26 -25.89 -18.29
C GLY A 750 -31.33 -25.53 -19.46
N ASP A 751 -31.77 -25.73 -20.71
CA ASP A 751 -30.88 -25.69 -21.89
C ASP A 751 -30.74 -24.32 -22.57
N PHE A 752 -31.38 -23.28 -22.06
CA PHE A 752 -31.42 -21.96 -22.71
C PHE A 752 -31.34 -20.80 -21.72
N LEU A 753 -30.34 -19.93 -21.92
CA LEU A 753 -30.20 -18.65 -21.20
C LEU A 753 -30.80 -17.51 -22.02
N TRP A 754 -31.49 -16.61 -21.33
CA TRP A 754 -32.08 -15.41 -21.93
C TRP A 754 -31.98 -14.23 -20.96
N GLU A 755 -32.14 -13.02 -21.48
CA GLU A 755 -31.92 -11.79 -20.72
C GLU A 755 -33.19 -10.93 -20.61
N ILE A 756 -33.41 -10.32 -19.45
CA ILE A 756 -34.33 -9.19 -19.28
C ILE A 756 -33.53 -7.95 -18.92
N GLN A 757 -33.83 -6.82 -19.56
CA GLN A 757 -33.29 -5.52 -19.20
C GLN A 757 -34.41 -4.61 -18.74
N PHE A 758 -34.39 -4.24 -17.46
CA PHE A 758 -35.31 -3.26 -16.92
C PHE A 758 -34.77 -1.86 -17.18
N HIS A 759 -35.60 -1.01 -17.79
CA HIS A 759 -35.29 0.36 -18.16
C HIS A 759 -36.31 1.32 -17.59
N THR A 760 -35.92 2.57 -17.37
CA THR A 760 -36.89 3.68 -17.38
C THR A 760 -37.15 4.11 -18.82
N GLU A 761 -38.24 4.83 -19.05
CA GLU A 761 -38.60 5.34 -20.40
C GLU A 761 -37.41 6.10 -21.02
N GLN A 762 -36.76 6.97 -20.24
CA GLN A 762 -35.59 7.75 -20.67
C GLN A 762 -34.37 6.88 -21.02
N THR A 763 -34.06 5.85 -20.23
CA THR A 763 -32.91 4.97 -20.56
C THR A 763 -33.17 4.07 -21.78
N PHE A 764 -34.43 3.70 -22.02
CA PHE A 764 -34.80 2.92 -23.19
C PHE A 764 -34.67 3.75 -24.47
N GLU A 765 -35.09 5.01 -24.46
CA GLU A 765 -34.93 5.95 -25.58
C GLU A 765 -33.46 6.19 -25.94
N LEU A 766 -32.59 6.38 -24.94
CA LEU A 766 -31.15 6.58 -25.19
C LEU A 766 -30.45 5.33 -25.71
N LYS A 767 -30.88 4.15 -25.29
CA LYS A 767 -30.38 2.87 -25.81
C LYS A 767 -30.68 2.74 -27.30
N ALA A 768 -31.88 3.14 -27.73
CA ALA A 768 -32.25 3.14 -29.14
C ALA A 768 -31.42 4.18 -29.94
N ARG A 769 -31.20 5.37 -29.38
CA ARG A 769 -30.45 6.47 -30.04
C ARG A 769 -28.97 6.15 -30.29
N HIS A 770 -28.28 5.51 -29.35
CA HIS A 770 -26.83 5.25 -29.42
C HIS A 770 -26.42 3.88 -29.97
N HIS A 771 -27.38 3.10 -30.46
CA HIS A 771 -27.17 1.72 -30.91
C HIS A 771 -26.00 1.56 -31.91
N ASN A 772 -25.90 2.45 -32.89
CA ASN A 772 -24.86 2.38 -33.94
C ASN A 772 -23.45 2.72 -33.41
N LEU A 773 -23.35 3.62 -32.43
CA LEU A 773 -22.06 4.04 -31.85
C LEU A 773 -21.42 2.92 -31.03
N TYR A 774 -22.23 2.09 -30.36
CA TYR A 774 -21.72 0.90 -29.66
C TYR A 774 -21.14 -0.13 -30.61
N LYS A 775 -21.77 -0.35 -31.77
CA LYS A 775 -21.28 -1.29 -32.78
C LYS A 775 -19.92 -0.84 -33.33
N GLN A 776 -19.74 0.45 -33.61
CA GLN A 776 -18.47 1.00 -34.08
C GLN A 776 -17.35 0.84 -33.04
N ALA A 777 -17.61 1.16 -31.76
CA ALA A 777 -16.60 1.04 -30.71
C ALA A 777 -16.24 -0.41 -30.37
N GLN A 778 -17.15 -1.33 -30.63
CA GLN A 778 -16.84 -2.74 -30.58
C GLN A 778 -15.85 -3.09 -31.71
N GLN A 779 -16.15 -2.72 -32.96
CA GLN A 779 -15.29 -3.02 -34.12
C GLN A 779 -13.86 -2.46 -33.99
N GLU A 780 -13.67 -1.21 -33.51
CA GLU A 780 -12.34 -0.62 -33.35
C GLU A 780 -11.48 -1.32 -32.27
N ARG A 781 -12.11 -1.83 -31.19
CA ARG A 781 -11.38 -2.63 -30.17
C ARG A 781 -10.76 -3.86 -30.79
N HIS A 782 -11.44 -4.47 -31.76
CA HIS A 782 -10.96 -5.68 -32.43
C HIS A 782 -9.82 -5.42 -33.41
N GLN A 783 -9.71 -4.20 -33.93
CA GLN A 783 -8.59 -3.78 -34.79
C GLN A 783 -7.33 -3.37 -33.99
N GLY A 784 -7.33 -3.55 -32.66
CA GLY A 784 -6.17 -3.29 -31.80
C GLY A 784 -6.03 -1.84 -31.34
N ALA A 785 -7.09 -1.02 -31.48
CA ALA A 785 -7.08 0.35 -31.02
C ALA A 785 -6.78 0.44 -29.51
N SER A 786 -5.96 1.41 -29.13
CA SER A 786 -5.62 1.64 -27.73
C SER A 786 -6.87 1.94 -26.91
N SER A 787 -6.83 1.64 -25.61
CA SER A 787 -7.95 1.91 -24.71
C SER A 787 -8.35 3.39 -24.70
N ASP A 788 -7.42 4.29 -25.02
CA ASP A 788 -7.66 5.73 -25.11
C ASP A 788 -8.46 6.12 -26.36
N ALA A 789 -8.23 5.49 -27.51
CA ALA A 789 -8.97 5.74 -28.74
C ALA A 789 -10.45 5.34 -28.61
N ILE A 790 -10.70 4.16 -28.03
CA ILE A 790 -12.07 3.65 -27.84
C ILE A 790 -12.87 4.47 -26.82
N ARG A 791 -12.18 4.96 -25.78
CA ARG A 791 -12.77 5.88 -24.80
C ARG A 791 -13.11 7.23 -25.42
N ALA A 792 -12.39 7.67 -26.46
CA ALA A 792 -12.76 8.87 -27.20
C ALA A 792 -14.02 8.65 -28.05
N LEU A 793 -14.14 7.49 -28.71
CA LEU A 793 -15.27 7.16 -29.59
C LEU A 793 -16.63 7.08 -28.86
N LEU A 794 -16.68 6.45 -27.68
CA LEU A 794 -17.94 6.28 -26.92
C LEU A 794 -18.40 7.50 -26.11
N ARG A 795 -17.63 8.60 -26.15
CA ARG A 795 -17.84 9.80 -25.34
C ARG A 795 -19.24 10.44 -25.50
N PRO A 796 -19.87 10.51 -26.69
CA PRO A 796 -21.23 11.07 -26.83
C PRO A 796 -22.29 10.26 -26.08
N ALA A 797 -22.28 8.93 -26.23
CA ALA A 797 -23.20 8.06 -25.53
C ALA A 797 -23.03 8.10 -24.00
N TRP A 798 -21.79 8.31 -23.52
CA TRP A 798 -21.51 8.48 -22.08
C TRP A 798 -22.15 9.73 -21.52
N GLN A 799 -22.17 10.82 -22.28
CA GLN A 799 -22.74 12.09 -21.83
C GLN A 799 -24.27 12.01 -21.74
N ASP A 800 -24.93 11.42 -22.74
CA ASP A 800 -26.39 11.32 -22.76
C ASP A 800 -26.95 10.41 -21.67
N PHE A 801 -26.40 9.20 -21.50
CA PHE A 801 -26.89 8.26 -20.48
C PHE A 801 -26.68 8.77 -19.06
N ARG A 802 -25.65 9.59 -18.87
CA ARG A 802 -25.35 10.18 -17.58
C ARG A 802 -26.30 11.31 -17.21
N ALA A 803 -26.94 11.94 -18.19
CA ALA A 803 -27.99 12.92 -17.94
C ALA A 803 -29.33 12.29 -17.49
N VAL A 804 -29.48 10.96 -17.51
CA VAL A 804 -30.69 10.27 -17.06
C VAL A 804 -30.59 9.94 -15.55
N PRO A 805 -31.56 10.36 -14.73
CA PRO A 805 -31.59 10.04 -13.31
C PRO A 805 -31.65 8.53 -13.05
N VAL A 806 -30.90 8.08 -12.05
CA VAL A 806 -30.93 6.69 -11.58
C VAL A 806 -32.21 6.46 -10.76
N PRO A 807 -33.01 5.41 -11.05
CA PRO A 807 -34.21 5.10 -10.28
C PRO A 807 -33.93 4.86 -8.78
N ALA A 808 -34.86 5.27 -7.92
CA ALA A 808 -34.70 5.17 -6.48
C ALA A 808 -34.55 3.71 -6.01
N GLY A 809 -33.62 3.47 -5.10
CA GLY A 809 -33.29 2.13 -4.59
C GLY A 809 -32.39 1.30 -5.51
N CYS A 810 -32.16 1.70 -6.78
CA CYS A 810 -31.25 0.95 -7.66
C CYS A 810 -29.82 0.93 -7.11
N GLU A 811 -29.38 1.95 -6.37
CA GLU A 811 -28.02 1.98 -5.78
C GLU A 811 -27.79 0.95 -4.65
N GLU A 812 -28.86 0.30 -4.18
CA GLU A 812 -28.82 -0.78 -3.19
C GLU A 812 -28.85 -2.18 -3.84
N ILE A 813 -28.99 -2.25 -5.17
CA ILE A 813 -28.96 -3.50 -5.91
C ILE A 813 -27.53 -3.77 -6.37
N ASP A 814 -26.85 -4.69 -5.69
CA ASP A 814 -25.52 -5.17 -6.10
C ASP A 814 -25.61 -6.12 -7.31
N ASP A 815 -24.53 -6.10 -8.10
CA ASP A 815 -24.25 -7.10 -9.12
C ASP A 815 -24.16 -8.48 -8.45
N TRP A 816 -24.68 -9.52 -9.11
CA TRP A 816 -24.78 -10.86 -8.54
C TRP A 816 -24.70 -11.92 -9.64
N GLN A 817 -24.04 -13.04 -9.38
CA GLN A 817 -23.97 -14.18 -10.30
C GLN A 817 -24.03 -15.49 -9.52
N GLN A 818 -24.75 -16.47 -10.06
CA GLN A 818 -24.83 -17.81 -9.51
C GLN A 818 -23.50 -18.54 -9.71
N GLU A 819 -22.93 -19.07 -8.63
CA GLU A 819 -21.74 -19.93 -8.70
C GLU A 819 -22.10 -21.24 -9.41
N SER A 820 -21.30 -21.62 -10.41
CA SER A 820 -21.45 -22.92 -11.07
C SER A 820 -21.11 -24.03 -10.10
N VAL A 821 -22.04 -24.97 -9.91
CA VAL A 821 -21.81 -26.26 -9.25
C VAL A 821 -20.94 -27.09 -10.18
N ASP A 822 -19.66 -26.78 -10.28
CA ASP A 822 -18.68 -27.80 -10.60
C ASP A 822 -17.28 -27.44 -10.14
N THR A 823 -16.75 -28.37 -9.35
CA THR A 823 -15.39 -28.47 -8.80
C THR A 823 -15.00 -27.50 -7.68
N SER A 824 -15.41 -27.86 -6.46
CA SER A 824 -14.69 -27.50 -5.24
C SER A 824 -13.25 -28.03 -5.27
N PRO A 825 -12.26 -27.24 -4.82
CA PRO A 825 -11.13 -27.75 -4.05
C PRO A 825 -11.24 -27.30 -2.57
N PRO A 826 -10.50 -27.95 -1.66
CA PRO A 826 -10.98 -28.31 -0.34
C PRO A 826 -11.10 -27.16 0.65
N SER A 827 -12.06 -27.31 1.54
CA SER A 827 -12.21 -26.60 2.81
C SER A 827 -10.94 -26.61 3.65
N HIS A 828 -10.53 -25.44 4.16
CA HIS A 828 -10.20 -25.10 5.57
C HIS A 828 -9.44 -23.74 5.62
N PRO A 829 -9.41 -23.00 6.76
CA PRO A 829 -10.34 -22.89 7.88
C PRO A 829 -10.77 -21.43 8.15
N VAL A 830 -11.66 -21.28 9.12
CA VAL A 830 -12.23 -20.02 9.63
C VAL A 830 -11.18 -19.12 10.33
N ARG A 831 -11.25 -17.83 9.98
CA ARG A 831 -10.81 -16.57 10.65
C ARG A 831 -9.70 -16.59 11.71
N GLU A 832 -8.66 -15.78 11.45
CA GLU A 832 -7.87 -15.08 12.48
C GLU A 832 -8.03 -13.55 12.41
N VAL A 833 -7.98 -12.92 13.59
CA VAL A 833 -8.31 -11.54 13.96
C VAL A 833 -7.37 -10.51 13.29
N GLN A 834 -7.95 -9.49 12.67
CA GLN A 834 -7.27 -8.53 11.78
C GLN A 834 -6.42 -7.49 12.55
N SER A 835 -5.12 -7.77 12.67
CA SER A 835 -4.07 -6.75 12.88
C SER A 835 -3.53 -6.23 11.53
N ALA A 836 -2.95 -5.02 11.53
CA ALA A 836 -2.83 -4.09 10.40
C ALA A 836 -2.28 -4.67 9.08
N GLN A 837 -3.18 -4.97 8.14
CA GLN A 837 -2.80 -5.35 6.77
C GLN A 837 -2.16 -4.17 6.02
N PRO A 838 -0.98 -4.33 5.39
CA PRO A 838 -0.38 -3.29 4.56
C PRO A 838 -1.27 -2.97 3.36
N ILE A 839 -1.31 -1.71 2.90
CA ILE A 839 -2.08 -1.29 1.70
C ILE A 839 -1.80 -2.31 0.60
N ALA A 840 -2.87 -3.00 0.17
CA ALA A 840 -2.79 -4.05 -0.83
C ALA A 840 -2.04 -3.48 -2.02
N ALA A 841 -0.97 -4.17 -2.42
CA ALA A 841 0.07 -3.48 -3.16
C ALA A 841 -0.43 -3.03 -4.57
N TYR A 842 -1.57 -3.56 -5.05
CA TYR A 842 -2.29 -3.16 -6.28
C TYR A 842 -2.99 -1.79 -6.19
N LEU A 843 -3.11 -1.22 -4.99
CA LEU A 843 -3.73 0.08 -4.73
C LEU A 843 -2.71 1.23 -4.59
N ARG A 844 -1.45 0.91 -4.27
CA ARG A 844 -0.40 1.91 -3.98
C ARG A 844 -0.10 2.89 -5.13
N PRO A 845 -0.08 2.48 -6.42
CA PRO A 845 0.19 3.42 -7.53
C PRO A 845 -0.88 4.50 -7.63
N LEU A 846 -2.12 4.10 -7.44
CA LEU A 846 -3.29 4.95 -7.58
C LEU A 846 -3.50 5.88 -6.39
N VAL A 847 -3.18 5.38 -5.20
CA VAL A 847 -3.08 6.21 -4.00
C VAL A 847 -2.05 7.32 -4.21
N ARG A 848 -0.89 6.99 -4.79
CA ARG A 848 0.18 7.96 -5.08
C ARG A 848 -0.20 8.95 -6.18
N GLU A 849 -0.92 8.48 -7.21
CA GLU A 849 -1.39 9.31 -8.34
C GLU A 849 -2.42 10.35 -7.88
N LEU A 850 -3.45 9.91 -7.14
CA LEU A 850 -4.44 10.83 -6.57
C LEU A 850 -3.83 11.78 -5.55
N GLY A 851 -2.86 11.33 -4.75
CA GLY A 851 -2.11 12.19 -3.84
C GLY A 851 -1.33 13.28 -4.60
N THR A 852 -0.72 12.94 -5.74
CA THR A 852 0.03 13.89 -6.58
C THR A 852 -0.90 14.87 -7.32
N GLN A 853 -2.05 14.38 -7.78
CA GLN A 853 -3.09 15.19 -8.42
C GLN A 853 -3.67 16.20 -7.42
N ALA A 854 -3.94 15.78 -6.19
CA ALA A 854 -4.38 16.64 -5.10
C ALA A 854 -3.40 17.79 -4.82
N HIS A 855 -2.09 17.54 -4.74
CA HIS A 855 -1.09 18.60 -4.48
C HIS A 855 -0.98 19.60 -5.65
N ARG A 856 -1.11 19.14 -6.90
CA ARG A 856 -1.13 20.03 -8.08
C ARG A 856 -2.38 20.90 -8.14
N MET A 857 -3.51 20.37 -7.70
CA MET A 857 -4.75 21.14 -7.58
C MET A 857 -4.68 22.17 -6.45
N GLU A 858 -4.11 21.80 -5.30
CA GLU A 858 -3.96 22.71 -4.15
C GLU A 858 -3.16 23.96 -4.50
N ALA A 859 -2.02 23.83 -5.17
CA ALA A 859 -1.19 24.97 -5.58
C ALA A 859 -1.93 26.00 -6.46
N ARG A 860 -3.01 25.58 -7.14
CA ARG A 860 -3.81 26.42 -8.05
C ARG A 860 -5.11 26.92 -7.42
N VAL A 861 -5.66 26.16 -6.47
CA VAL A 861 -6.91 26.50 -5.78
C VAL A 861 -6.66 27.39 -4.57
N SER A 862 -5.63 27.09 -3.76
CA SER A 862 -5.38 27.76 -2.49
C SER A 862 -5.16 29.26 -2.59
N PRO A 863 -4.32 29.79 -3.53
CA PRO A 863 -4.11 31.25 -3.65
C PRO A 863 -5.39 32.02 -4.04
N LYS A 864 -6.37 31.33 -4.64
CA LYS A 864 -7.66 31.92 -5.03
C LYS A 864 -8.72 31.79 -3.94
N LEU A 865 -8.73 30.65 -3.24
CA LEU A 865 -9.72 30.35 -2.20
C LEU A 865 -9.44 31.11 -0.90
N GLN A 866 -8.17 31.26 -0.49
CA GLN A 866 -7.83 31.79 0.83
C GLN A 866 -8.18 33.29 1.00
N PRO A 867 -7.84 34.20 0.06
CA PRO A 867 -8.25 35.61 0.16
C PRO A 867 -9.77 35.79 0.07
N LEU A 868 -10.43 34.93 -0.73
CA LEU A 868 -11.87 34.96 -0.93
C LEU A 868 -12.63 34.53 0.34
N VAL A 869 -12.14 33.51 1.04
CA VAL A 869 -12.68 33.07 2.33
C VAL A 869 -12.47 34.15 3.41
N GLN A 870 -11.28 34.77 3.48
CA GLN A 870 -11.00 35.87 4.41
C GLN A 870 -11.86 37.11 4.17
N LYS A 871 -12.09 37.48 2.90
CA LYS A 871 -12.98 38.60 2.52
C LYS A 871 -14.40 38.45 3.06
N HIS A 872 -14.86 37.22 3.29
CA HIS A 872 -16.17 36.91 3.86
C HIS A 872 -16.13 36.59 5.35
N GLY A 873 -15.08 37.00 6.06
CA GLY A 873 -14.92 36.76 7.50
C GLY A 873 -14.73 35.28 7.86
N GLY A 874 -14.46 34.44 6.85
CA GLY A 874 -14.22 33.02 7.02
C GLY A 874 -12.74 32.70 7.20
N LYS A 875 -12.47 31.49 7.66
CA LYS A 875 -11.11 30.93 7.71
C LYS A 875 -11.09 29.47 7.33
N LEU A 876 -9.98 29.01 6.79
CA LEU A 876 -9.72 27.58 6.65
C LEU A 876 -9.47 27.00 8.05
N ARG A 877 -9.88 25.74 8.26
CA ARG A 877 -9.64 25.06 9.53
C ARG A 877 -8.15 25.05 9.82
N GLU A 878 -7.81 25.56 10.99
CA GLU A 878 -6.48 25.49 11.58
C GLU A 878 -6.60 25.12 13.04
N ASP A 879 -5.75 24.21 13.50
CA ASP A 879 -5.64 23.86 14.92
C ASP A 879 -4.48 24.68 15.57
N LYS A 880 -3.57 25.24 14.74
CA LYS A 880 -2.51 26.19 15.10
C LYS A 880 -2.33 27.21 13.95
N PRO A 881 -1.98 28.48 14.22
CA PRO A 881 -1.93 29.51 13.17
C PRO A 881 -1.13 29.09 11.93
N GLY A 882 -1.79 29.10 10.76
CA GLY A 882 -1.17 28.81 9.47
C GLY A 882 -0.97 27.32 9.13
N ASN A 883 -1.51 26.38 9.91
CA ASN A 883 -1.35 24.94 9.67
C ASN A 883 -2.46 24.28 8.82
N TRP A 884 -3.38 25.05 8.24
CA TRP A 884 -4.58 24.55 7.58
C TRP A 884 -4.32 23.53 6.45
N ARG A 885 -3.16 23.60 5.76
CA ARG A 885 -2.74 22.62 4.74
C ARG A 885 -2.54 21.20 5.28
N GLN A 886 -2.41 21.01 6.59
CA GLN A 886 -2.28 19.67 7.20
C GLN A 886 -3.59 18.87 7.16
N PHE A 887 -4.74 19.54 7.02
CA PHE A 887 -6.06 18.89 7.10
C PHE A 887 -6.69 18.61 5.73
N ILE A 888 -6.09 19.13 4.65
CA ILE A 888 -6.74 19.11 3.34
C ILE A 888 -6.41 17.89 2.49
N PHE A 889 -5.33 17.16 2.77
CA PHE A 889 -5.00 15.97 2.01
C PHE A 889 -5.47 14.71 2.72
N LYS A 890 -6.19 13.86 2.01
CA LYS A 890 -6.60 12.55 2.53
C LYS A 890 -5.39 11.63 2.65
N LYS A 891 -5.25 10.94 3.78
CA LYS A 891 -4.15 9.99 4.01
C LYS A 891 -4.21 8.79 3.06
N ASP A 892 -3.06 8.35 2.59
CA ASP A 892 -2.86 7.24 1.65
C ASP A 892 -3.60 5.96 2.02
N ARG A 893 -3.61 5.55 3.30
CA ARG A 893 -4.40 4.37 3.72
C ARG A 893 -5.90 4.56 3.59
N SER A 894 -6.41 5.76 3.80
CA SER A 894 -7.84 6.04 3.64
C SER A 894 -8.23 6.15 2.16
N ILE A 895 -7.32 6.62 1.31
CA ILE A 895 -7.47 6.54 -0.15
C ILE A 895 -7.47 5.06 -0.56
N ALA A 896 -6.45 4.29 -0.17
CA ALA A 896 -6.34 2.86 -0.46
C ALA A 896 -7.54 2.07 0.02
N ARG A 897 -7.98 2.27 1.26
CA ARG A 897 -9.14 1.60 1.81
C ARG A 897 -10.42 2.02 1.09
N LYS A 898 -10.59 3.28 0.68
CA LYS A 898 -11.75 3.66 -0.16
C LYS A 898 -11.69 3.01 -1.53
N ILE A 899 -10.51 2.84 -2.12
CA ILE A 899 -10.33 2.13 -3.38
C ILE A 899 -10.66 0.64 -3.16
N ALA A 900 -10.05 -0.02 -2.18
CA ALA A 900 -10.31 -1.41 -1.81
C ALA A 900 -11.77 -1.67 -1.44
N LEU A 901 -12.40 -0.78 -0.67
CA LEU A 901 -13.81 -0.89 -0.30
C LEU A 901 -14.70 -0.74 -1.54
N ARG A 902 -14.38 0.20 -2.44
CA ARG A 902 -15.06 0.34 -3.73
C ARG A 902 -14.84 -0.85 -4.67
N GLN A 903 -13.81 -1.67 -4.44
CA GLN A 903 -13.55 -2.91 -5.18
C GLN A 903 -14.09 -4.15 -4.49
N ARG A 904 -14.24 -4.16 -3.17
CA ARG A 904 -14.95 -5.23 -2.46
C ARG A 904 -16.45 -5.10 -2.63
N ALA A 905 -16.95 -3.87 -2.63
CA ALA A 905 -18.34 -3.57 -2.96
C ALA A 905 -18.64 -3.71 -4.47
N ASN A 906 -17.60 -3.90 -5.31
CA ASN A 906 -17.75 -4.17 -6.73
C ASN A 906 -16.50 -4.92 -7.21
N GLU A 907 -16.55 -6.26 -7.16
CA GLU A 907 -15.40 -7.13 -7.46
C GLU A 907 -14.88 -7.01 -8.90
N HIS A 908 -15.66 -6.38 -9.78
CA HIS A 908 -15.31 -6.05 -11.16
C HIS A 908 -14.68 -4.66 -11.32
N LEU A 909 -14.68 -3.82 -10.28
CA LEU A 909 -14.03 -2.51 -10.33
C LEU A 909 -12.50 -2.69 -10.30
N THR A 910 -11.85 -2.31 -11.40
CA THR A 910 -10.39 -2.22 -11.39
C THR A 910 -9.94 -1.19 -10.36
N PRO A 911 -8.77 -1.38 -9.72
CA PRO A 911 -8.21 -0.43 -8.76
C PRO A 911 -8.23 1.02 -9.27
N GLU A 912 -7.93 1.21 -10.56
CA GLU A 912 -7.72 2.50 -11.22
C GLU A 912 -9.02 3.30 -11.32
N HIS A 913 -10.11 2.63 -11.70
CA HIS A 913 -11.45 3.22 -11.73
C HIS A 913 -12.02 3.42 -10.33
N ALA A 914 -11.71 2.53 -9.39
CA ALA A 914 -12.04 2.73 -7.98
C ALA A 914 -11.32 3.96 -7.39
N ALA A 915 -10.10 4.25 -7.84
CA ALA A 915 -9.30 5.42 -7.48
C ALA A 915 -9.78 6.72 -8.11
N ALA A 916 -10.07 6.74 -9.41
CA ALA A 916 -10.61 7.93 -10.09
C ALA A 916 -11.94 8.44 -9.48
N ARG A 917 -12.65 7.58 -8.73
CA ARG A 917 -13.88 7.91 -7.99
C ARG A 917 -13.63 8.40 -6.56
N VAL A 918 -12.38 8.48 -6.12
CA VAL A 918 -11.99 9.10 -4.84
C VAL A 918 -11.81 10.61 -5.08
N ARG A 919 -12.90 11.35 -4.86
CA ARG A 919 -13.01 12.80 -5.16
C ARG A 919 -12.70 13.71 -3.97
N ASP A 920 -12.31 13.12 -2.85
CA ASP A 920 -12.01 13.81 -1.60
C ASP A 920 -10.57 13.58 -1.15
N THR A 921 -9.66 13.41 -2.12
CA THR A 921 -8.21 13.32 -1.91
C THR A 921 -7.59 14.67 -1.55
N LEU A 922 -8.12 15.76 -2.09
CA LEU A 922 -8.00 17.13 -1.59
C LEU A 922 -9.36 17.57 -1.03
N ARG A 923 -9.41 18.11 0.20
CA ARG A 923 -10.61 18.56 0.91
C ARG A 923 -10.31 19.80 1.76
N TYR A 924 -10.84 20.96 1.44
CA TYR A 924 -10.79 22.10 2.36
C TYR A 924 -11.91 21.98 3.40
N GLU A 925 -11.62 22.34 4.66
CA GLU A 925 -12.64 22.57 5.67
C GLU A 925 -12.69 24.08 5.92
N VAL A 926 -13.76 24.74 5.50
CA VAL A 926 -13.95 26.18 5.58
C VAL A 926 -14.90 26.48 6.73
N ILE A 927 -14.49 27.37 7.62
CA ILE A 927 -15.29 27.86 8.74
C ILE A 927 -15.82 29.24 8.38
N LEU A 928 -17.14 29.41 8.36
CA LEU A 928 -17.82 30.68 8.13
C LEU A 928 -18.69 31.05 9.34
N PRO A 929 -18.94 32.35 9.57
CA PRO A 929 -19.95 32.80 10.53
C PRO A 929 -21.34 32.23 10.18
N ALA A 930 -22.15 31.93 11.21
CA ALA A 930 -23.52 31.42 11.00
C ALA A 930 -24.43 32.47 10.35
N GLU A 931 -24.18 33.76 10.61
CA GLU A 931 -24.86 34.87 9.98
C GLU A 931 -24.33 35.10 8.56
N GLY A 932 -25.24 35.15 7.59
CA GLY A 932 -24.89 35.33 6.18
C GLY A 932 -24.23 34.12 5.52
N PHE A 933 -24.17 32.96 6.20
CA PHE A 933 -23.50 31.74 5.74
C PHE A 933 -23.88 31.34 4.32
N GLY A 934 -25.18 31.20 4.02
CA GLY A 934 -25.66 30.77 2.70
C GLY A 934 -25.22 31.71 1.57
N LYS A 935 -25.33 33.02 1.81
CA LYS A 935 -24.93 34.07 0.85
C LYS A 935 -23.42 34.11 0.64
N ALA A 936 -22.65 33.92 1.71
CA ALA A 936 -21.18 33.84 1.63
C ALA A 936 -20.75 32.63 0.80
N VAL A 937 -21.32 31.45 1.06
CA VAL A 937 -21.01 30.24 0.28
C VAL A 937 -21.40 30.42 -1.20
N ASP A 938 -22.58 30.93 -1.50
CA ASP A 938 -23.02 31.20 -2.88
C ASP A 938 -22.06 32.15 -3.61
N THR A 939 -21.64 33.24 -2.95
CA THR A 939 -20.69 34.21 -3.52
C THR A 939 -19.31 33.61 -3.74
N ILE A 940 -18.83 32.81 -2.79
CA ILE A 940 -17.55 32.09 -2.89
C ILE A 940 -17.60 31.15 -4.09
N LEU A 941 -18.64 30.31 -4.22
CA LEU A 941 -18.78 29.36 -5.31
C LEU A 941 -18.91 30.04 -6.67
N LYS A 942 -19.68 31.14 -6.78
CA LYS A 942 -19.78 31.94 -8.01
C LYS A 942 -18.45 32.55 -8.44
N THR A 943 -17.69 33.08 -7.49
CA THR A 943 -16.38 33.69 -7.77
C THR A 943 -15.36 32.65 -8.18
N LEU A 944 -15.31 31.49 -7.50
CA LEU A 944 -14.48 30.36 -7.93
C LEU A 944 -14.88 29.87 -9.33
N GLY A 945 -16.18 29.83 -9.64
CA GLY A 945 -16.72 29.52 -10.97
C GLY A 945 -16.14 30.39 -12.08
N ARG A 946 -16.09 31.72 -11.87
CA ARG A 946 -15.48 32.67 -12.81
C ARG A 946 -13.98 32.44 -13.02
N HIS A 947 -13.31 31.81 -12.06
CA HIS A 947 -11.90 31.42 -12.14
C HIS A 947 -11.67 29.99 -12.64
N GLY A 948 -12.69 29.36 -13.25
CA GLY A 948 -12.57 28.03 -13.86
C GLY A 948 -12.71 26.86 -12.90
N LEU A 949 -13.29 27.08 -11.71
CA LEU A 949 -13.57 26.05 -10.71
C LEU A 949 -15.07 25.76 -10.64
N LYS A 950 -15.49 24.65 -11.23
CA LYS A 950 -16.91 24.30 -11.34
C LYS A 950 -17.34 23.47 -10.13
N ALA A 951 -18.37 23.89 -9.41
CA ALA A 951 -18.99 23.06 -8.37
C ALA A 951 -19.71 21.88 -9.03
N MET A 952 -19.31 20.67 -8.68
CA MET A 952 -19.77 19.42 -9.29
C MET A 952 -20.72 18.64 -8.40
N ARG A 953 -20.76 18.89 -7.10
CA ARG A 953 -21.74 18.30 -6.19
C ARG A 953 -21.83 19.13 -4.95
N LEU A 954 -23.03 19.33 -4.42
CA LEU A 954 -23.29 19.98 -3.15
C LEU A 954 -24.26 19.08 -2.36
N LYS A 955 -23.86 18.69 -1.15
CA LYS A 955 -24.69 17.95 -0.20
C LYS A 955 -24.91 18.82 1.03
N ASN A 956 -26.16 19.19 1.26
CA ASN A 956 -26.56 19.99 2.41
C ASN A 956 -27.12 19.10 3.52
N ALA A 957 -26.28 18.72 4.47
CA ALA A 957 -26.68 17.85 5.57
C ALA A 957 -27.37 18.62 6.71
N PHE A 958 -27.22 19.94 6.79
CA PHE A 958 -27.98 20.78 7.75
C PHE A 958 -29.51 20.67 7.56
N MET A 959 -29.95 20.33 6.36
CA MET A 959 -31.36 20.21 5.99
C MET A 959 -31.90 18.77 6.02
N ARG A 960 -31.07 17.77 6.34
CA ARG A 960 -31.49 16.37 6.38
C ARG A 960 -31.99 15.99 7.78
N PRO A 961 -33.25 15.54 7.93
CA PRO A 961 -33.73 15.01 9.21
C PRO A 961 -33.01 13.70 9.54
N ASP A 962 -32.86 13.42 10.83
CA ASP A 962 -32.25 12.18 11.36
C ASP A 962 -30.85 11.86 10.78
N THR A 963 -30.10 12.90 10.45
CA THR A 963 -28.72 12.76 9.96
C THR A 963 -27.73 12.62 11.10
N THR A 964 -26.64 11.91 10.88
CA THR A 964 -25.53 11.80 11.84
C THR A 964 -24.47 12.89 11.67
N TYR A 965 -24.67 13.84 10.75
CA TYR A 965 -23.70 14.87 10.39
C TYR A 965 -24.36 16.18 9.95
N ALA A 966 -23.99 17.30 10.58
CA ALA A 966 -24.45 18.63 10.20
C ALA A 966 -23.31 19.42 9.52
N GLY A 967 -23.42 19.63 8.21
CA GLY A 967 -22.41 20.29 7.38
C GLY A 967 -22.82 20.41 5.92
N LEU A 968 -22.15 21.29 5.17
CA LEU A 968 -22.38 21.48 3.73
C LEU A 968 -21.14 21.02 2.96
N ASN A 969 -21.25 19.93 2.20
CA ASN A 969 -20.12 19.35 1.49
C ASN A 969 -20.24 19.65 -0.01
N VAL A 970 -19.25 20.33 -0.57
CA VAL A 970 -19.24 20.73 -1.98
C VAL A 970 -18.01 20.13 -2.65
N ASN A 971 -18.18 19.32 -3.68
CA ASN A 971 -17.07 18.88 -4.51
C ASN A 971 -16.95 19.80 -5.73
N LEU A 972 -15.74 20.24 -6.07
CA LEU A 972 -15.44 21.11 -7.19
C LEU A 972 -14.41 20.46 -8.12
N ARG A 973 -14.50 20.81 -9.40
CA ARG A 973 -13.55 20.41 -10.45
C ARG A 973 -12.80 21.61 -10.98
N LEU A 974 -11.48 21.44 -11.10
CA LEU A 974 -10.61 22.40 -11.77
C LEU A 974 -10.62 22.12 -13.28
N ALA A 975 -11.06 23.09 -14.09
CA ALA A 975 -11.36 22.89 -15.52
C ALA A 975 -10.15 23.01 -16.47
N ASP A 976 -8.92 23.09 -15.97
CA ASP A 976 -7.71 23.26 -16.79
C ASP A 976 -7.08 21.90 -17.17
N ALA A 977 -6.81 21.74 -18.46
CA ALA A 977 -6.29 20.53 -19.09
C ALA A 977 -4.93 20.04 -18.55
N SER A 978 -4.13 20.89 -17.91
CA SER A 978 -2.80 20.54 -17.37
C SER A 978 -2.83 19.82 -16.01
N ALA A 979 -3.93 19.92 -15.25
CA ALA A 979 -4.12 19.23 -13.96
C ALA A 979 -5.61 19.02 -13.64
N PRO A 980 -6.34 18.22 -14.45
CA PRO A 980 -7.76 17.95 -14.20
C PRO A 980 -7.89 17.16 -12.90
N GLY A 981 -8.91 17.45 -12.09
CA GLY A 981 -9.21 16.67 -10.90
C GLY A 981 -10.32 17.27 -10.04
N ASP A 982 -10.85 16.42 -9.14
CA ASP A 982 -11.94 16.75 -8.23
C ASP A 982 -11.40 16.90 -6.80
N PHE A 983 -11.90 17.92 -6.10
CA PHE A 983 -11.60 18.13 -4.69
C PHE A 983 -12.87 18.53 -3.96
N GLU A 984 -12.82 18.51 -2.64
CA GLU A 984 -13.95 18.88 -1.79
C GLU A 984 -13.68 20.18 -1.04
N ILE A 985 -14.72 20.94 -0.77
CA ILE A 985 -14.78 22.00 0.22
C ILE A 985 -15.97 21.68 1.12
N GLN A 986 -15.71 21.50 2.41
CA GLN A 986 -16.73 21.33 3.43
C GLN A 986 -16.89 22.65 4.17
N PHE A 987 -18.06 23.27 4.05
CA PHE A 987 -18.40 24.49 4.75
C PHE A 987 -19.09 24.15 6.08
N HIS A 988 -18.60 24.78 7.14
CA HIS A 988 -19.06 24.59 8.50
C HIS A 988 -19.20 25.92 9.23
N THR A 989 -20.15 26.02 10.16
CA THR A 989 -20.04 26.95 11.29
C THR A 989 -19.07 26.38 12.32
N ALA A 990 -18.52 27.23 13.20
CA ALA A 990 -17.63 26.77 14.28
C ALA A 990 -18.27 25.67 15.15
N HIS A 991 -19.56 25.81 15.45
CA HIS A 991 -20.32 24.81 16.22
C HIS A 991 -20.48 23.48 15.44
N SER A 992 -20.86 23.54 14.15
CA SER A 992 -21.02 22.32 13.32
C SER A 992 -19.70 21.54 13.14
N LEU A 993 -18.56 22.24 13.01
CA LEU A 993 -17.25 21.60 12.92
C LEU A 993 -16.83 20.97 14.25
N SER A 994 -17.05 21.67 15.37
CA SER A 994 -16.76 21.15 16.71
C SER A 994 -17.56 19.86 16.99
N THR A 995 -18.85 19.85 16.64
CA THR A 995 -19.71 18.66 16.80
C THR A 995 -19.24 17.48 15.94
N LYS A 996 -18.88 17.71 14.67
CA LYS A 996 -18.27 16.71 13.79
C LYS A 996 -16.99 16.11 14.40
N LEU A 997 -16.11 16.95 14.95
CA LEU A 997 -14.84 16.51 15.55
C LEU A 997 -15.06 15.70 16.84
N LYS A 998 -16.00 16.13 17.70
CA LYS A 998 -16.36 15.42 18.93
C LYS A 998 -16.93 14.02 18.64
N MET A 999 -17.75 13.89 17.59
CA MET A 999 -18.40 12.63 17.19
C MET A 999 -17.55 11.74 16.29
N HIS A 1000 -16.35 12.18 15.87
CA HIS A 1000 -15.50 11.42 14.95
C HIS A 1000 -15.11 10.04 15.50
N ARG A 1001 -14.88 9.92 16.81
CA ARG A 1001 -14.56 8.63 17.45
C ARG A 1001 -15.75 7.64 17.41
N ASP A 1002 -16.97 8.13 17.54
CA ASP A 1002 -18.18 7.30 17.46
C ASP A 1002 -18.44 6.84 16.01
N TYR A 1003 -18.22 7.72 15.01
CA TYR A 1003 -18.25 7.37 13.58
C TYR A 1003 -17.25 6.27 13.22
N GLU A 1004 -16.00 6.36 13.71
CA GLU A 1004 -14.96 5.36 13.43
C GLU A 1004 -15.28 4.01 14.10
N LYS A 1005 -15.83 4.01 15.32
CA LYS A 1005 -16.22 2.78 16.02
C LYS A 1005 -17.40 2.07 15.37
N VAL A 1006 -18.44 2.80 14.94
CA VAL A 1006 -19.56 2.21 14.17
C VAL A 1006 -19.06 1.54 12.89
N ARG A 1007 -18.02 2.11 12.28
CA ARG A 1007 -17.40 1.59 11.06
C ARG A 1007 -16.54 0.34 11.29
N GLU A 1008 -16.08 0.09 12.51
CA GLU A 1008 -15.30 -1.10 12.88
C GLU A 1008 -16.18 -2.31 13.28
N LEU A 1009 -17.46 -2.07 13.60
CA LEU A 1009 -18.39 -3.13 13.96
C LEU A 1009 -18.78 -4.01 12.74
N PRO A 1010 -18.98 -5.33 12.92
CA PRO A 1010 -19.39 -6.27 11.86
C PRO A 1010 -20.75 -5.92 11.22
N PRO A 1011 -20.97 -6.15 9.91
CA PRO A 1011 -22.21 -5.81 9.21
C PRO A 1011 -23.46 -6.37 9.92
N ALA A 1012 -24.58 -5.62 9.88
CA ALA A 1012 -25.77 -5.92 10.68
C ALA A 1012 -26.42 -7.29 10.37
N ASP A 1013 -26.13 -7.85 9.19
CA ASP A 1013 -26.82 -9.01 8.63
C ASP A 1013 -25.93 -10.27 8.55
N ALA A 1014 -24.74 -10.23 9.18
CA ALA A 1014 -23.85 -11.37 9.25
C ALA A 1014 -24.47 -12.45 10.17
N ARG A 1015 -25.26 -13.36 9.58
CA ARG A 1015 -25.82 -14.53 10.27
C ARG A 1015 -24.69 -15.36 10.89
N ILE A 1016 -24.57 -15.26 12.21
CA ILE A 1016 -23.90 -16.27 13.04
C ILE A 1016 -25.07 -16.94 13.77
N ASP A 1017 -25.50 -18.11 13.28
CA ASP A 1017 -26.62 -18.81 13.88
C ASP A 1017 -26.31 -19.14 15.36
N GLY A 1018 -27.10 -18.57 16.27
CA GLY A 1018 -27.14 -18.95 17.69
C GLY A 1018 -26.13 -18.29 18.65
N ASP A 1019 -25.45 -17.19 18.30
CA ASP A 1019 -24.44 -16.57 19.19
C ASP A 1019 -24.92 -15.24 19.80
N GLU A 1020 -25.02 -15.17 21.14
CA GLU A 1020 -25.42 -13.96 21.91
C GLU A 1020 -24.58 -12.72 21.54
N ALA A 1021 -23.36 -12.91 21.05
CA ALA A 1021 -22.44 -11.85 20.62
C ALA A 1021 -22.96 -11.01 19.43
N GLY A 1022 -23.83 -11.56 18.56
CA GLY A 1022 -24.33 -10.84 17.38
C GLY A 1022 -25.34 -9.72 17.70
N LEU A 1023 -26.16 -9.94 18.73
CA LEU A 1023 -27.16 -8.96 19.19
C LEU A 1023 -26.47 -7.76 19.87
N ASP A 1024 -25.41 -8.02 20.63
CA ASP A 1024 -24.62 -6.98 21.30
C ASP A 1024 -23.91 -6.03 20.32
N PHE A 1025 -23.40 -6.54 19.18
CA PHE A 1025 -22.79 -5.69 18.15
C PHE A 1025 -23.80 -4.78 17.44
N ASN A 1026 -25.02 -5.26 17.21
CA ASN A 1026 -26.09 -4.48 16.60
C ASN A 1026 -26.66 -3.42 17.57
N ALA A 1027 -26.83 -3.78 18.84
CA ALA A 1027 -27.23 -2.83 19.88
C ALA A 1027 -26.18 -1.71 20.08
N GLU A 1028 -24.89 -2.06 20.09
CA GLU A 1028 -23.80 -1.09 20.20
C GLU A 1028 -23.66 -0.21 18.95
N ARG A 1029 -23.96 -0.75 17.75
CA ARG A 1029 -24.05 0.03 16.50
C ARG A 1029 -25.12 1.09 16.59
N GLU A 1030 -26.34 0.71 16.97
CA GLU A 1030 -27.47 1.64 17.02
C GLU A 1030 -27.32 2.68 18.12
N ARG A 1031 -26.83 2.29 19.31
CA ARG A 1031 -26.52 3.22 20.40
C ARG A 1031 -25.57 4.34 19.95
N ARG A 1032 -24.56 4.01 19.16
CA ARG A 1032 -23.58 4.98 18.64
C ARG A 1032 -24.14 5.82 17.50
N LEU A 1033 -24.89 5.23 16.56
CA LEU A 1033 -25.56 5.98 15.49
C LEU A 1033 -26.57 6.98 16.08
N LYS A 1034 -27.39 6.55 17.03
CA LYS A 1034 -28.33 7.42 17.75
C LYS A 1034 -27.63 8.61 18.40
N LYS A 1035 -26.55 8.37 19.14
CA LYS A 1035 -25.75 9.45 19.76
C LYS A 1035 -25.24 10.47 18.74
N MET A 1036 -24.87 10.01 17.54
CA MET A 1036 -24.42 10.90 16.47
C MET A 1036 -25.56 11.68 15.82
N ARG A 1037 -26.75 11.07 15.69
CA ARG A 1037 -27.97 11.78 15.23
C ARG A 1037 -28.40 12.84 16.22
N ASP A 1038 -28.45 12.51 17.52
CA ASP A 1038 -28.78 13.43 18.60
C ASP A 1038 -27.80 14.63 18.62
N ALA A 1039 -26.50 14.37 18.47
CA ALA A 1039 -25.49 15.44 18.45
C ALA A 1039 -25.59 16.32 17.19
N ALA A 1040 -25.91 15.76 16.02
CA ALA A 1040 -26.09 16.52 14.79
C ALA A 1040 -27.38 17.37 14.82
N ALA A 1041 -28.43 16.90 15.50
CA ALA A 1041 -29.68 17.63 15.67
C ALA A 1041 -29.51 18.89 16.55
N LEU A 1042 -28.54 18.91 17.47
CA LEU A 1042 -28.21 20.06 18.30
C LEU A 1042 -27.46 21.18 17.57
N VAL A 1043 -27.01 20.94 16.33
CA VAL A 1043 -26.31 21.94 15.53
C VAL A 1043 -27.33 22.87 14.90
N GLU A 1044 -27.32 24.13 15.32
CA GLU A 1044 -28.18 25.17 14.73
C GLU A 1044 -27.95 25.33 13.23
N ARG A 1045 -29.07 25.49 12.51
CA ARG A 1045 -29.05 25.69 11.05
C ARG A 1045 -28.57 27.10 10.73
N PRO A 1046 -27.46 27.26 9.98
CA PRO A 1046 -26.95 28.58 9.65
C PRO A 1046 -27.84 29.31 8.64
N ARG A 1047 -27.85 30.65 8.69
CA ARG A 1047 -28.82 31.47 7.94
C ARG A 1047 -28.60 31.37 6.42
N GLY A 1048 -29.67 31.11 5.67
CA GLY A 1048 -29.66 31.00 4.22
C GLY A 1048 -29.18 29.63 3.72
N ILE A 1049 -28.98 28.65 4.60
CA ILE A 1049 -28.54 27.31 4.20
C ILE A 1049 -29.61 26.58 3.38
N GLU A 1050 -30.87 26.87 3.61
CA GLU A 1050 -32.03 26.37 2.87
C GLU A 1050 -32.05 26.80 1.40
N THR A 1051 -31.39 27.91 1.07
CA THR A 1051 -31.26 28.39 -0.32
C THR A 1051 -30.21 27.62 -1.12
N LEU A 1052 -29.33 26.88 -0.44
CA LEU A 1052 -28.31 26.05 -1.07
C LEU A 1052 -28.84 24.63 -1.29
N ILE A 1053 -29.49 24.47 -2.43
CA ILE A 1053 -30.16 23.24 -2.85
C ILE A 1053 -29.11 22.17 -3.20
N PRO A 1054 -29.16 20.96 -2.61
CA PRO A 1054 -28.27 19.86 -2.96
C PRO A 1054 -28.33 19.48 -4.44
N PHE A 1055 -27.18 19.17 -5.03
CA PHE A 1055 -27.07 18.69 -6.41
C PHE A 1055 -25.85 17.77 -6.56
N ASP A 1056 -25.82 16.92 -7.59
CA ASP A 1056 -24.70 16.00 -7.85
C ASP A 1056 -24.41 15.88 -9.35
N LEU A 1057 -23.69 16.85 -9.91
CA LEU A 1057 -23.22 16.83 -11.31
C LEU A 1057 -22.21 15.72 -11.60
N TYR A 1058 -21.80 14.92 -10.60
CA TYR A 1058 -21.08 13.68 -10.88
C TYR A 1058 -21.97 12.50 -11.19
N GLN A 1059 -23.27 12.59 -10.93
CA GLN A 1059 -24.23 11.69 -11.53
C GLN A 1059 -24.52 12.11 -12.96
N ASP A 1060 -24.14 13.34 -13.38
CA ASP A 1060 -24.43 13.95 -14.71
C ASP A 1060 -23.26 14.03 -15.75
N ALA A 1061 -21.98 14.17 -15.36
CA ALA A 1061 -20.80 14.41 -16.27
C ALA A 1061 -19.68 13.36 -16.55
#